data_AF-A0A969C2J6-F1
#
_entry.id   AF-A0A969C2J6-F1
#
_cell.length_a   1.000
_cell.length_b   1.000
_cell.length_c   1.000
_cell.angle_alpha   90.00
_cell.angle_beta   90.00
_cell.angle_gamma   90.00
#
_symmetry.space_group_name_H-M   'P 1'
#
loop_
_entity.id
_entity.type
_entity.pdbx_description
1 polymer ?
#
loop_
_entity_poly.entity_id
_entity_poly.type
_entity_poly.pdbx_seq_one_letter_code
_entity_poly.pdbx_strand_id
1 'polypeptide(L)'
;MAGSPGWSQTGGPWVKPEQAMKRLVWTETLVDGGAPIAISLAQPSDAIGPFGSRHVEAKWTAETHPTIPKSYYRDIMALAYRVDWDDEPLNKHAVIRSNRGPLNGATLSDGDLESAVKLPYDREKDSSVWIEYSFNEPRTVRSFTLFMAGGHGQFGEAPKPAGWIETSDDGVTYTRLAELPGINLIPRTIMVPQVTARHFRFQFRIDPNARLTSGFFGDRPFRTEHEIIQLELREAPRVHLYEDKAGFWDEPSLHELASPPVAANLTIKPENVIDVTSFMAADGKLDWTPPAGRWQILRIGYGLTGETNGPTLDELTGLEVDKLNRVHVRAYVNDYLSAYEAALGTGLMGKRGLTHLLTDSYEAGPANWTDDMEAKFKAFAGYDLRPWMPVLAGHVVGSAEESDRFLWDFRNLLGQLMAEEHYGEISRALHDRGMKRYGEGHEDRRAFIGDGMQAKKYADIPMGATWMPQVDFPHSSRLMRDADIRESASVAHIYGQNIAAAECFTASGRPRGSHAYAPHHLKPVADRMMANGLNRVVVHTSVHQPDDSIGPGLSLGQFGQWFTRKETWAGMAHAWIGYLSRSSHLLQQGQFAADVAYFYGQGDNVTELFVKRAPEVPDGYAYDFINADAILNDVTAKDGKIYAPSGVSYRALVIDPSVTQMTLPVLKKLTAFAAAGVSIIGPKPLSTPSKADDQALFTRMAGALWQNGAKAAPSAEALPLVFPPAFTYSATGNNAPVSFVHRVLKEGELFFICAENAEPQKLEASFHITGRAPEIWDAITGTISDAAYHIEGDRTIVPLHLPPNGAQFVVFRQSAKSQKRSVKRRDAQEIAALSGGWSVTFRHPGPDDKTVPLAIDTLKSWTELEEPALKFFPGQPAIHVRLRLLINPKAASCLIWAVSGKLPRFL
;
A
#
# COMPACT_ATOMS: atom_id res chain seq x y z
N MET A 1 4.38 -19.14 -10.02
CA MET A 1 5.68 -18.90 -9.33
C MET A 1 5.78 -17.44 -8.96
N ALA A 2 6.66 -17.06 -8.04
CA ALA A 2 6.95 -15.66 -7.73
C ALA A 2 7.72 -14.95 -8.85
N GLY A 3 7.90 -13.64 -8.73
CA GLY A 3 8.60 -12.77 -9.68
C GLY A 3 10.12 -12.85 -9.61
N SER A 4 10.65 -13.41 -8.52
CA SER A 4 12.07 -13.60 -8.24
C SER A 4 12.29 -14.84 -7.38
N PRO A 5 13.54 -15.32 -7.20
CA PRO A 5 13.86 -16.18 -6.07
C PRO A 5 13.48 -15.51 -4.75
N GLY A 6 12.91 -16.28 -3.82
CA GLY A 6 12.20 -15.73 -2.67
C GLY A 6 10.75 -15.42 -3.05
N TRP A 7 10.26 -14.24 -2.68
CA TRP A 7 8.90 -13.79 -3.04
C TRP A 7 8.88 -12.44 -3.76
N SER A 8 9.73 -11.48 -3.38
CA SER A 8 9.73 -10.12 -3.94
C SER A 8 11.15 -9.61 -4.26
N GLN A 9 11.37 -8.77 -5.28
CA GLN A 9 10.41 -8.43 -6.34
C GLN A 9 10.84 -8.95 -7.70
N THR A 10 11.99 -8.48 -8.20
CA THR A 10 12.52 -8.82 -9.53
C THR A 10 14.05 -8.67 -9.54
N GLY A 11 14.70 -9.24 -8.53
CA GLY A 11 16.15 -9.28 -8.40
C GLY A 11 16.72 -10.69 -8.59
N GLY A 12 18.04 -10.75 -8.77
CA GLY A 12 18.80 -11.99 -8.83
C GLY A 12 20.25 -11.76 -9.23
N PRO A 13 21.13 -12.75 -9.05
CA PRO A 13 22.58 -12.61 -9.29
C PRO A 13 22.96 -12.37 -10.76
N TRP A 14 22.03 -12.56 -11.71
CA TRP A 14 22.20 -12.27 -13.13
C TRP A 14 21.93 -10.81 -13.50
N VAL A 15 21.35 -10.00 -12.60
CA VAL A 15 21.17 -8.56 -12.84
C VAL A 15 22.52 -7.87 -12.72
N LYS A 16 23.02 -7.34 -13.84
CA LYS A 16 24.29 -6.63 -13.87
C LYS A 16 24.18 -5.26 -13.18
N PRO A 17 25.26 -4.70 -12.61
CA PRO A 17 25.25 -3.38 -11.99
C PRO A 17 24.63 -2.27 -12.86
N GLU A 18 24.93 -2.23 -14.16
CA GLU A 18 24.36 -1.26 -15.10
C GLU A 18 22.85 -1.42 -15.36
N GLN A 19 22.30 -2.60 -15.06
CA GLN A 19 20.88 -2.96 -15.22
C GLN A 19 20.11 -2.84 -13.91
N ALA A 20 20.75 -2.49 -12.80
CA ALA A 20 20.15 -2.41 -11.47
C ALA A 20 19.52 -1.05 -11.19
N MET A 21 18.71 -0.97 -10.14
CA MET A 21 18.07 0.26 -9.66
C MET A 21 19.08 1.37 -9.35
N LYS A 22 18.75 2.59 -9.81
CA LYS A 22 19.66 3.74 -9.82
C LYS A 22 19.11 4.89 -8.99
N ARG A 23 20.02 5.64 -8.38
CA ARG A 23 19.74 6.90 -7.70
C ARG A 23 20.69 7.99 -8.14
N LEU A 24 20.23 9.24 -8.12
CA LEU A 24 21.09 10.39 -8.35
C LEU A 24 22.10 10.61 -7.21
N VAL A 25 23.29 11.07 -7.57
CA VAL A 25 24.35 11.54 -6.66
C VAL A 25 25.00 12.78 -7.25
N TRP A 26 25.49 13.67 -6.40
CA TRP A 26 26.13 14.90 -6.86
C TRP A 26 27.24 15.39 -5.93
N THR A 27 28.07 16.26 -6.48
CA THR A 27 29.04 17.10 -5.77
C THR A 27 28.92 18.53 -6.24
N GLU A 28 29.32 19.43 -5.34
CA GLU A 28 29.21 20.87 -5.53
C GLU A 28 30.60 21.52 -5.41
N THR A 29 30.94 22.40 -6.35
CA THR A 29 32.18 23.19 -6.32
C THR A 29 31.90 24.65 -6.68
N LEU A 30 32.24 25.57 -5.77
CA LEU A 30 32.10 27.01 -5.99
C LEU A 30 33.35 27.54 -6.71
N VAL A 31 33.15 28.39 -7.74
CA VAL A 31 34.24 29.02 -8.51
C VAL A 31 33.95 30.50 -8.77
N ASP A 32 35.02 31.27 -8.90
CA ASP A 32 34.95 32.65 -9.38
C ASP A 32 35.06 32.71 -10.91
N GLY A 33 34.17 33.50 -11.51
CA GLY A 33 34.11 33.74 -12.94
C GLY A 33 34.93 34.95 -13.40
N GLY A 34 35.01 35.11 -14.72
CA GLY A 34 35.72 36.21 -15.36
C GLY A 34 37.13 35.85 -15.85
N ALA A 35 37.59 34.63 -15.60
CA ALA A 35 38.83 34.07 -16.13
C ALA A 35 38.66 32.57 -16.44
N PRO A 36 39.49 31.98 -17.32
CA PRO A 36 39.51 30.54 -17.54
C PRO A 36 39.85 29.79 -16.24
N ILE A 37 39.14 28.70 -15.98
CA ILE A 37 39.42 27.79 -14.87
C ILE A 37 39.76 26.40 -15.41
N ALA A 38 40.71 25.74 -14.74
CA ALA A 38 41.06 24.35 -15.00
C ALA A 38 41.15 23.62 -13.66
N ILE A 39 40.05 23.00 -13.24
CA ILE A 39 39.91 22.37 -11.92
C ILE A 39 39.46 20.92 -12.04
N SER A 40 39.83 20.07 -11.09
CA SER A 40 39.28 18.73 -10.97
C SER A 40 38.05 18.77 -10.07
N LEU A 41 36.88 18.49 -10.64
CA LEU A 41 35.64 18.40 -9.88
C LEU A 41 35.64 17.11 -9.06
N ALA A 42 35.29 17.20 -7.78
CA ALA A 42 35.16 16.03 -6.92
C ALA A 42 34.18 15.03 -7.53
N GLN A 43 34.52 13.74 -7.53
CA GLN A 43 33.59 12.70 -7.97
C GLN A 43 32.46 12.58 -6.93
N PRO A 44 31.18 12.56 -7.35
CA PRO A 44 30.09 12.12 -6.49
C PRO A 44 30.34 10.73 -5.90
N SER A 45 29.65 10.45 -4.79
CA SER A 45 29.79 9.18 -4.10
C SER A 45 29.47 8.01 -5.02
N ASP A 46 30.33 6.99 -4.99
CA ASP A 46 30.14 5.70 -5.65
C ASP A 46 29.58 4.64 -4.68
N ALA A 47 29.19 5.05 -3.46
CA ALA A 47 28.61 4.18 -2.45
C ALA A 47 27.28 3.58 -2.93
N ILE A 48 27.10 2.30 -2.65
CA ILE A 48 25.84 1.61 -2.88
C ILE A 48 24.94 1.77 -1.66
N GLY A 49 23.73 2.28 -1.86
CA GLY A 49 22.76 2.53 -0.79
C GLY A 49 21.71 3.56 -1.21
N PRO A 50 20.91 4.10 -0.27
CA PRO A 50 19.73 4.91 -0.61
C PRO A 50 20.04 6.38 -0.90
N PHE A 51 21.10 6.97 -0.32
CA PHE A 51 21.36 8.42 -0.45
C PHE A 51 22.83 8.78 -0.18
N GLY A 52 23.35 9.81 -0.86
CA GLY A 52 24.71 10.32 -0.63
C GLY A 52 25.78 9.23 -0.58
N SER A 53 26.60 9.23 0.47
CA SER A 53 27.57 8.19 0.83
C SER A 53 27.02 7.09 1.74
N ARG A 54 25.72 7.12 2.07
CA ARG A 54 25.09 6.17 2.98
C ARG A 54 25.01 4.78 2.36
N HIS A 55 25.58 3.81 3.05
CA HIS A 55 25.44 2.39 2.80
C HIS A 55 24.28 1.80 3.59
N VAL A 56 23.57 0.86 2.97
CA VAL A 56 22.61 -0.01 3.66
C VAL A 56 22.96 -1.44 3.32
N GLU A 57 23.05 -2.28 4.34
CA GLU A 57 23.26 -3.71 4.16
C GLU A 57 22.10 -4.34 3.39
N ALA A 58 22.41 -5.29 2.51
CA ALA A 58 21.39 -6.02 1.78
C ALA A 58 20.44 -6.71 2.78
N LYS A 59 19.13 -6.49 2.57
CA LYS A 59 18.03 -6.79 3.52
C LYS A 59 18.04 -8.23 4.08
N TRP A 60 18.65 -9.19 3.38
CA TRP A 60 18.51 -10.62 3.65
C TRP A 60 19.82 -11.44 3.61
N THR A 61 21.00 -10.81 3.49
CA THR A 61 22.27 -11.53 3.32
C THR A 61 23.24 -11.33 4.49
N ALA A 62 24.12 -12.30 4.72
CA ALA A 62 25.34 -12.06 5.50
C ALA A 62 26.26 -11.07 4.77
N GLU A 63 27.00 -10.23 5.52
CA GLU A 63 27.88 -9.17 5.01
C GLU A 63 28.73 -9.65 3.81
N THR A 64 28.50 -9.04 2.64
CA THR A 64 29.21 -9.21 1.35
C THR A 64 28.79 -10.38 0.43
N HIS A 65 27.94 -10.07 -0.56
CA HIS A 65 27.66 -10.96 -1.68
C HIS A 65 28.61 -10.70 -2.88
N PRO A 66 29.25 -11.73 -3.49
CA PRO A 66 30.29 -11.53 -4.51
C PRO A 66 29.80 -10.89 -5.82
N THR A 67 28.50 -10.93 -6.11
CA THR A 67 27.92 -10.35 -7.34
C THR A 67 27.54 -8.87 -7.20
N ILE A 68 27.47 -8.36 -5.96
CA ILE A 68 27.15 -6.97 -5.69
C ILE A 68 28.48 -6.20 -5.61
N PRO A 69 28.72 -5.21 -6.48
CA PRO A 69 29.97 -4.46 -6.44
C PRO A 69 30.09 -3.68 -5.12
N LYS A 70 31.31 -3.35 -4.70
CA LYS A 70 31.52 -2.51 -3.50
C LYS A 70 31.19 -1.04 -3.74
N SER A 71 31.36 -0.61 -4.99
CA SER A 71 31.03 0.74 -5.43
C SER A 71 30.65 0.76 -6.89
N TYR A 72 29.84 1.75 -7.29
CA TYR A 72 29.41 1.92 -8.67
C TYR A 72 29.02 3.38 -8.92
N TYR A 73 29.57 3.97 -9.97
CA TYR A 73 29.31 5.36 -10.34
C TYR A 73 29.41 5.59 -11.84
N ARG A 74 28.54 6.46 -12.36
CA ARG A 74 28.59 7.02 -13.72
C ARG A 74 28.18 8.48 -13.73
N ASP A 75 28.95 9.30 -14.44
CA ASP A 75 28.58 10.69 -14.74
C ASP A 75 27.32 10.75 -15.60
N ILE A 76 26.48 11.77 -15.35
CA ILE A 76 25.34 12.14 -16.19
C ILE A 76 25.65 13.48 -16.87
N MET A 77 25.91 14.52 -16.07
CA MET A 77 26.08 15.89 -16.55
C MET A 77 26.82 16.77 -15.53
N ALA A 78 27.32 17.91 -15.98
CA ALA A 78 27.81 18.99 -15.12
C ALA A 78 27.06 20.27 -15.46
N LEU A 79 26.48 20.92 -14.46
CA LEU A 79 25.72 22.17 -14.60
C LEU A 79 26.36 23.28 -13.79
N ALA A 80 26.27 24.52 -14.26
CA ALA A 80 26.74 25.71 -13.55
C ALA A 80 25.61 26.72 -13.39
N TYR A 81 25.46 27.30 -12.21
CA TYR A 81 24.51 28.38 -11.95
C TYR A 81 25.09 29.45 -11.04
N ARG A 82 24.60 30.68 -11.17
CA ARG A 82 25.06 31.82 -10.36
C ARG A 82 24.55 31.70 -8.93
N VAL A 83 25.42 32.01 -7.98
CA VAL A 83 25.09 32.06 -6.55
C VAL A 83 25.58 33.37 -5.95
N ASP A 84 24.62 34.24 -5.60
CA ASP A 84 24.89 35.56 -5.02
C ASP A 84 24.76 35.56 -3.48
N TRP A 85 24.53 34.40 -2.87
CA TRP A 85 24.47 34.20 -1.42
C TRP A 85 25.60 33.29 -0.92
N ASP A 86 25.75 33.17 0.40
CA ASP A 86 26.62 32.16 1.01
C ASP A 86 25.80 30.90 1.30
N ASP A 87 26.39 29.74 1.03
CA ASP A 87 25.76 28.44 1.14
C ASP A 87 26.62 27.44 1.93
N GLU A 88 27.66 27.92 2.63
CA GLU A 88 28.42 27.08 3.55
C GLU A 88 27.59 26.73 4.80
N PRO A 89 27.64 25.48 5.31
CA PRO A 89 27.05 25.13 6.60
C PRO A 89 27.58 26.01 7.72
N LEU A 90 26.67 26.57 8.52
CA LEU A 90 26.99 27.43 9.66
C LEU A 90 27.75 26.70 10.78
N ASN A 91 27.77 25.38 10.75
CA ASN A 91 28.44 24.52 11.74
C ASN A 91 29.89 24.94 12.00
N LYS A 92 30.63 25.34 10.96
CA LYS A 92 32.04 25.79 11.07
C LYS A 92 32.21 27.13 11.78
N HIS A 93 31.14 27.90 11.92
CA HIS A 93 31.12 29.22 12.56
C HIS A 93 30.45 29.21 13.93
N ALA A 94 29.98 28.04 14.40
CA ALA A 94 29.26 27.89 15.66
C ALA A 94 30.14 27.25 16.75
N VAL A 95 29.89 27.63 17.99
CA VAL A 95 30.26 26.83 19.16
C VAL A 95 29.13 25.85 19.43
N ILE A 96 29.37 24.55 19.22
CA ILE A 96 28.36 23.48 19.34
C ILE A 96 28.47 22.80 20.71
N ARG A 97 27.34 22.67 21.43
CA ARG A 97 27.28 22.13 22.81
C ARG A 97 26.07 21.20 23.01
N SER A 98 26.08 20.38 24.06
CA SER A 98 24.90 19.66 24.56
C SER A 98 24.73 19.77 26.07
N ASN A 99 23.55 19.41 26.58
CA ASN A 99 23.35 19.13 28.01
C ASN A 99 23.90 17.78 28.49
N ARG A 100 24.58 17.01 27.62
CA ARG A 100 25.16 15.69 27.93
C ARG A 100 26.68 15.66 27.89
N GLY A 101 27.31 16.83 27.79
CA GLY A 101 28.76 16.99 27.76
C GLY A 101 29.28 17.44 26.39
N PRO A 102 30.60 17.42 26.20
CA PRO A 102 31.22 17.83 24.95
C PRO A 102 30.84 16.88 23.81
N LEU A 103 30.59 17.44 22.64
CA LEU A 103 30.30 16.72 21.39
C LEU A 103 31.40 17.06 20.37
N ASN A 104 31.70 16.14 19.45
CA ASN A 104 32.48 16.49 18.26
C ASN A 104 31.56 17.14 17.21
N GLY A 105 31.34 18.46 17.33
CA GLY A 105 30.43 19.20 16.45
C GLY A 105 30.85 19.22 14.97
N ALA A 106 32.13 18.98 14.65
CA ALA A 106 32.61 18.92 13.27
C ALA A 106 32.02 17.73 12.50
N THR A 107 31.74 16.61 13.19
CA THR A 107 31.14 15.41 12.61
C THR A 107 29.70 15.62 12.16
N LEU A 108 28.99 16.64 12.68
CA LEU A 108 27.60 16.90 12.30
C LEU A 108 27.45 17.49 10.88
N SER A 109 28.56 17.83 10.21
CA SER A 109 28.58 18.50 8.90
C SER A 109 29.83 18.17 8.07
N ASP A 110 30.47 17.02 8.30
CA ASP A 110 31.68 16.61 7.57
C ASP A 110 31.38 15.87 6.25
N GLY A 111 30.10 15.54 6.03
CA GLY A 111 29.62 14.80 4.85
C GLY A 111 29.77 13.28 4.96
N ASP A 112 30.27 12.76 6.09
CA ASP A 112 30.26 11.34 6.38
C ASP A 112 28.86 10.90 6.86
N LEU A 113 28.18 10.09 6.04
CA LEU A 113 26.85 9.59 6.36
C LEU A 113 26.87 8.22 7.07
N GLU A 114 28.06 7.68 7.37
CA GLU A 114 28.24 6.41 8.10
C GLU A 114 28.50 6.61 9.60
N SER A 115 29.16 7.71 9.97
CA SER A 115 29.47 8.02 11.36
C SER A 115 28.35 8.79 12.05
N ALA A 116 28.14 8.54 13.36
CA ALA A 116 27.14 9.26 14.15
C ALA A 116 27.72 9.82 15.45
N VAL A 117 27.28 11.03 15.81
CA VAL A 117 27.45 11.60 17.16
C VAL A 117 26.41 11.00 18.09
N LYS A 118 26.86 10.41 19.20
CA LYS A 118 25.99 9.83 20.24
C LYS A 118 25.57 10.89 21.25
N LEU A 119 24.26 11.01 21.46
CA LEU A 119 23.65 11.91 22.44
C LEU A 119 22.88 11.08 23.48
N PRO A 120 23.51 10.71 24.61
CA PRO A 120 22.95 9.78 25.58
C PRO A 120 21.84 10.40 26.43
N TYR A 121 20.91 9.58 26.91
CA TYR A 121 19.85 10.00 27.82
C TYR A 121 19.41 8.89 28.79
N ASP A 122 18.86 9.28 29.93
CA ASP A 122 18.21 8.40 30.90
C ASP A 122 16.69 8.54 30.77
N ARG A 123 16.02 7.52 30.24
CA ARG A 123 14.57 7.58 29.96
C ARG A 123 13.70 7.82 31.20
N GLU A 124 14.19 7.47 32.38
CA GLU A 124 13.43 7.60 33.62
C GLU A 124 13.57 9.00 34.22
N LYS A 125 14.65 9.71 33.87
CA LYS A 125 14.99 11.02 34.46
C LYS A 125 14.83 12.17 33.49
N ASP A 126 14.97 11.92 32.20
CA ASP A 126 15.08 12.93 31.18
C ASP A 126 13.81 13.00 30.34
N SER A 127 13.23 14.18 30.23
CA SER A 127 12.13 14.46 29.29
C SER A 127 12.65 14.87 27.90
N SER A 128 13.89 15.36 27.82
CA SER A 128 14.56 15.77 26.59
C SER A 128 16.09 15.88 26.73
N VAL A 129 16.78 15.88 25.59
CA VAL A 129 18.19 16.23 25.43
C VAL A 129 18.36 17.19 24.27
N TRP A 130 19.45 17.97 24.24
CA TRP A 130 19.63 18.97 23.19
C TRP A 130 21.04 19.12 22.67
N ILE A 131 21.11 19.62 21.43
CA ILE A 131 22.31 20.17 20.79
C ILE A 131 22.07 21.66 20.50
N GLU A 132 23.01 22.52 20.86
CA GLU A 132 22.93 23.97 20.65
C GLU A 132 24.09 24.48 19.82
N TYR A 133 23.76 25.35 18.87
CA TYR A 133 24.67 26.15 18.05
C TYR A 133 24.67 27.58 18.59
N SER A 134 25.82 28.06 19.06
CA SER A 134 26.02 29.42 19.55
C SER A 134 26.94 30.21 18.62
N PHE A 135 26.54 31.41 18.24
CA PHE A 135 27.28 32.29 17.33
C PHE A 135 27.74 33.58 18.02
N ASN A 136 28.92 34.07 17.65
CA ASN A 136 29.47 35.33 18.16
C ASN A 136 28.70 36.56 17.65
N GLU A 137 27.96 36.42 16.56
CA GLU A 137 27.07 37.43 15.97
C GLU A 137 25.76 36.74 15.55
N PRO A 138 24.61 37.45 15.52
CA PRO A 138 23.36 36.85 15.08
C PRO A 138 23.48 36.36 13.63
N ARG A 139 23.02 35.13 13.37
CA ARG A 139 23.01 34.52 12.02
C ARG A 139 21.59 34.31 11.56
N THR A 140 21.36 34.41 10.25
CA THR A 140 20.02 34.25 9.67
C THR A 140 19.85 32.86 9.09
N VAL A 141 19.13 31.98 9.79
CA VAL A 141 18.88 30.60 9.34
C VAL A 141 17.62 30.53 8.50
N ARG A 142 17.69 29.74 7.42
CA ARG A 142 16.56 29.48 6.49
C ARG A 142 16.29 28.01 6.28
N SER A 143 17.28 27.14 6.50
CA SER A 143 17.09 25.70 6.43
C SER A 143 18.02 24.96 7.39
N PHE A 144 17.63 23.75 7.74
CA PHE A 144 18.51 22.79 8.40
C PHE A 144 18.30 21.38 7.83
N THR A 145 19.33 20.55 7.89
CA THR A 145 19.28 19.14 7.53
C THR A 145 19.51 18.31 8.77
N LEU A 146 18.63 17.33 9.03
CA LEU A 146 18.77 16.36 10.11
C LEU A 146 18.84 14.96 9.53
N PHE A 147 19.85 14.18 9.93
CA PHE A 147 19.91 12.75 9.68
C PHE A 147 20.28 12.03 10.97
N MET A 148 19.48 11.03 11.33
CA MET A 148 19.68 10.25 12.55
C MET A 148 19.66 8.77 12.22
N ALA A 149 20.42 7.99 12.98
CA ALA A 149 20.40 6.54 12.81
C ALA A 149 19.09 5.94 13.34
N GLY A 150 18.75 4.77 12.80
CA GLY A 150 17.58 4.01 13.19
C GLY A 150 16.25 4.54 12.62
N GLY A 151 16.28 5.09 11.41
CA GLY A 151 15.06 5.14 10.59
C GLY A 151 14.47 3.74 10.38
N HIS A 152 13.17 3.67 10.13
CA HIS A 152 12.54 2.38 9.82
C HIS A 152 12.93 1.91 8.41
N GLY A 153 13.11 0.60 8.27
CA GLY A 153 12.99 -0.04 6.98
C GLY A 153 11.53 -0.16 6.56
N GLN A 154 11.28 -0.90 5.49
CA GLN A 154 9.99 -1.00 4.81
C GLN A 154 8.76 -1.41 5.66
N PHE A 155 8.97 -2.02 6.83
CA PHE A 155 7.89 -2.40 7.74
C PHE A 155 7.93 -1.56 9.04
N GLY A 156 6.99 -0.62 9.17
CA GLY A 156 6.76 0.18 10.38
C GLY A 156 6.73 1.69 10.16
N GLU A 157 6.07 2.43 11.06
CA GLU A 157 6.07 3.90 11.02
C GLU A 157 7.43 4.45 11.45
N ALA A 158 8.10 5.24 10.61
CA ALA A 158 9.29 6.04 10.95
C ALA A 158 9.19 6.57 12.40
N PRO A 159 10.16 6.31 13.30
CA PRO A 159 10.00 6.72 14.68
C PRO A 159 10.22 8.22 14.63
N LYS A 160 9.20 9.03 14.87
CA LYS A 160 9.40 10.48 14.93
C LYS A 160 10.17 10.76 16.22
N PRO A 161 11.43 11.26 16.16
CA PRO A 161 12.07 11.81 17.34
C PRO A 161 11.24 13.04 17.64
N ALA A 162 10.35 12.93 18.62
CA ALA A 162 9.56 14.08 18.99
C ALA A 162 10.54 15.18 19.44
N GLY A 163 10.38 16.41 18.98
CA GLY A 163 11.40 17.42 19.19
C GLY A 163 11.16 18.67 18.38
N TRP A 164 11.93 19.71 18.66
CA TRP A 164 11.83 20.97 17.93
C TRP A 164 13.17 21.69 17.88
N ILE A 165 13.29 22.61 16.92
CA ILE A 165 14.29 23.67 16.97
C ILE A 165 13.70 24.89 17.68
N GLU A 166 14.50 25.51 18.54
CA GLU A 166 14.19 26.76 19.24
C GLU A 166 15.36 27.75 19.11
N THR A 167 15.05 29.04 19.19
CA THR A 167 16.02 30.13 18.98
C THR A 167 16.07 31.06 20.18
N SER A 168 17.23 31.67 20.42
CA SER A 168 17.43 32.65 21.48
C SER A 168 18.47 33.70 21.10
N ASP A 169 18.28 34.93 21.56
CA ASP A 169 19.27 36.01 21.44
C ASP A 169 20.19 36.11 22.67
N ASP A 170 19.72 35.70 23.85
CA ASP A 170 20.42 35.82 25.13
C ASP A 170 20.99 34.47 25.63
N GLY A 171 20.64 33.37 24.98
CA GLY A 171 21.03 32.01 25.36
C GLY A 171 20.26 31.45 26.57
N VAL A 172 19.26 32.19 27.09
CA VAL A 172 18.48 31.88 28.29
C VAL A 172 17.00 31.69 27.95
N THR A 173 16.43 32.63 27.20
CA THR A 173 15.02 32.67 26.81
C THR A 173 14.88 32.11 25.40
N TYR A 174 14.23 30.95 25.26
CA TYR A 174 14.07 30.27 23.97
C TYR A 174 12.65 30.39 23.44
N THR A 175 12.55 30.60 22.13
CA THR A 175 11.29 30.57 21.38
C THR A 175 11.31 29.43 20.39
N ARG A 176 10.25 28.61 20.38
CA ARG A 176 10.10 27.48 19.47
C ARG A 176 9.94 27.97 18.03
N LEU A 177 10.70 27.39 17.11
CA LEU A 177 10.71 27.76 15.68
C LEU A 177 9.97 26.73 14.82
N ALA A 178 10.33 25.44 14.89
CA ALA A 178 9.73 24.38 14.08
C ALA A 178 9.89 23.01 14.74
N GLU A 179 9.01 22.07 14.41
CA GLU A 179 9.12 20.64 14.78
C GLU A 179 10.30 19.99 14.03
N LEU A 180 10.90 18.96 14.63
CA LEU A 180 11.87 18.11 13.92
C LEU A 180 11.14 17.15 12.95
N PRO A 181 11.77 16.79 11.82
CA PRO A 181 11.23 15.79 10.90
C PRO A 181 11.21 14.39 11.50
N GLY A 182 10.44 13.48 10.89
CA GLY A 182 10.57 12.04 11.15
C GLY A 182 11.93 11.50 10.71
N ILE A 183 12.34 10.34 11.24
CA ILE A 183 13.62 9.70 10.86
C ILE A 183 13.37 8.61 9.81
N ASN A 184 14.07 8.72 8.68
CA ASN A 184 14.11 7.71 7.62
C ASN A 184 15.56 7.19 7.42
N LEU A 185 15.77 6.35 6.41
CA LEU A 185 17.10 5.89 6.00
C LEU A 185 17.91 6.94 5.20
N ILE A 186 17.35 8.15 5.06
CA ILE A 186 17.94 9.28 4.34
C ILE A 186 17.86 10.57 5.19
N PRO A 187 18.70 11.58 4.93
CA PRO A 187 18.58 12.90 5.53
C PRO A 187 17.23 13.56 5.23
N ARG A 188 16.80 14.47 6.12
CA ARG A 188 15.59 15.27 5.95
C ARG A 188 15.92 16.74 6.10
N THR A 189 15.73 17.50 5.02
CA THR A 189 15.99 18.94 5.01
C THR A 189 14.70 19.73 5.23
N ILE A 190 14.69 20.57 6.25
CA ILE A 190 13.56 21.42 6.62
C ILE A 190 13.88 22.86 6.29
N MET A 191 13.06 23.45 5.43
CA MET A 191 12.98 24.90 5.29
C MET A 191 12.19 25.48 6.47
N VAL A 192 12.78 26.44 7.17
CA VAL A 192 12.16 27.12 8.32
C VAL A 192 11.80 28.56 7.97
N PRO A 193 10.86 29.19 8.69
CA PRO A 193 10.69 30.64 8.63
C PRO A 193 12.04 31.33 8.87
N GLN A 194 12.37 32.33 8.05
CA GLN A 194 13.62 33.07 8.19
C GLN A 194 13.70 33.67 9.60
N VAL A 195 14.73 33.29 10.35
CA VAL A 195 14.95 33.76 11.72
C VAL A 195 16.40 34.17 11.92
N THR A 196 16.60 35.29 12.61
CA THR A 196 17.93 35.77 12.98
C THR A 196 18.07 35.64 14.49
N ALA A 197 19.06 34.87 14.94
CA ALA A 197 19.32 34.65 16.37
C ALA A 197 20.80 34.34 16.61
N ARG A 198 21.23 34.39 17.86
CA ARG A 198 22.60 34.00 18.27
C ARG A 198 22.68 32.53 18.68
N HIS A 199 21.59 31.95 19.13
CA HIS A 199 21.52 30.58 19.61
C HIS A 199 20.41 29.81 18.91
N PHE A 200 20.74 28.62 18.42
CA PHE A 200 19.80 27.67 17.83
C PHE A 200 19.95 26.34 18.55
N ARG A 201 18.87 25.87 19.18
CA ARG A 201 18.89 24.64 19.99
C ARG A 201 17.90 23.63 19.44
N PHE A 202 18.39 22.42 19.19
CA PHE A 202 17.63 21.26 18.76
C PHE A 202 17.31 20.42 19.98
N GLN A 203 16.04 20.38 20.34
CA GLN A 203 15.49 19.62 21.45
C GLN A 203 14.99 18.27 20.93
N PHE A 204 15.51 17.18 21.48
CA PHE A 204 15.08 15.81 21.24
C PHE A 204 14.32 15.34 22.48
N ARG A 205 13.01 15.21 22.36
CA ARG A 205 12.13 14.68 23.41
C ARG A 205 12.33 13.18 23.53
N ILE A 206 12.36 12.72 24.76
CA ILE A 206 12.48 11.30 25.09
C ILE A 206 11.10 10.74 25.31
N ASP A 207 10.75 9.71 24.55
CA ASP A 207 9.57 8.91 24.84
C ASP A 207 9.98 7.75 25.76
N PRO A 208 9.51 7.73 27.03
CA PRO A 208 9.88 6.69 27.98
C PRO A 208 9.38 5.30 27.56
N ASN A 209 8.41 5.23 26.62
CA ASN A 209 7.82 4.01 26.12
C ASN A 209 8.35 3.57 24.73
N ALA A 210 9.21 4.38 24.09
CA ALA A 210 9.70 4.08 22.75
C ALA A 210 10.74 2.94 22.74
N ARG A 211 10.34 1.77 22.24
CA ARG A 211 11.25 0.67 21.89
C ARG A 211 11.88 0.93 20.52
N LEU A 212 13.06 0.35 20.26
CA LEU A 212 13.74 0.47 18.96
C LEU A 212 12.85 0.09 17.77
N THR A 213 11.92 -0.85 17.98
CA THR A 213 10.72 -1.23 17.20
C THR A 213 10.11 -2.46 17.90
N SER A 214 8.79 -2.61 18.02
CA SER A 214 8.16 -3.95 18.15
C SER A 214 7.94 -4.49 16.74
N GLY A 215 8.98 -5.13 16.18
CA GLY A 215 9.01 -5.47 14.75
C GLY A 215 8.49 -6.86 14.45
N PHE A 216 8.27 -7.13 13.16
CA PHE A 216 8.01 -8.45 12.57
C PHE A 216 8.93 -9.58 13.12
N PHE A 217 10.14 -9.25 13.58
CA PHE A 217 11.18 -10.19 14.05
C PHE A 217 11.37 -10.26 15.57
N GLY A 218 10.60 -9.50 16.37
CA GLY A 218 10.65 -9.52 17.84
C GLY A 218 10.88 -8.16 18.49
N ASP A 219 10.88 -8.16 19.82
CA ASP A 219 11.13 -6.97 20.63
C ASP A 219 12.61 -6.57 20.54
N ARG A 220 12.88 -5.36 20.06
CA ARG A 220 14.21 -4.73 20.17
C ARG A 220 14.33 -3.95 21.49
N PRO A 221 15.54 -3.79 22.06
CA PRO A 221 15.74 -3.05 23.30
C PRO A 221 15.31 -1.58 23.15
N PHE A 222 15.20 -0.89 24.28
CA PHE A 222 14.99 0.55 24.27
C PHE A 222 16.27 1.28 23.88
N ARG A 223 16.12 2.42 23.18
CA ARG A 223 17.25 3.32 22.95
C ARG A 223 17.67 3.98 24.26
N THR A 224 18.97 4.16 24.44
CA THR A 224 19.59 4.92 25.54
C THR A 224 20.32 6.16 25.04
N GLU A 225 20.32 6.37 23.73
CA GLU A 225 20.96 7.51 23.07
C GLU A 225 20.29 7.80 21.72
N HIS A 226 20.39 9.05 21.29
CA HIS A 226 20.16 9.44 19.91
C HIS A 226 21.48 9.39 19.15
N GLU A 227 21.51 8.73 18.01
CA GLU A 227 22.65 8.71 17.10
C GLU A 227 22.38 9.70 15.96
N ILE A 228 23.08 10.82 15.95
CA ILE A 228 22.89 11.93 15.00
C ILE A 228 24.03 11.86 13.99
N ILE A 229 23.69 11.51 12.75
CA ILE A 229 24.64 11.37 11.63
C ILE A 229 24.96 12.77 11.08
N GLN A 230 23.93 13.56 10.82
CA GLN A 230 24.07 14.91 10.26
C GLN A 230 23.13 15.88 10.96
N LEU A 231 23.62 17.08 11.25
CA LEU A 231 22.81 18.20 11.72
C LEU A 231 23.42 19.49 11.18
N GLU A 232 22.96 19.95 10.02
CA GLU A 232 23.51 21.13 9.35
C GLU A 232 22.56 22.32 9.42
N LEU A 233 23.06 23.51 9.71
CA LEU A 233 22.29 24.77 9.64
C LEU A 233 22.80 25.62 8.48
N ARG A 234 21.89 26.24 7.72
CA ARG A 234 22.25 27.04 6.55
C ARG A 234 21.52 28.38 6.52
N GLU A 235 22.22 29.39 6.03
CA GLU A 235 21.60 30.68 5.70
C GLU A 235 20.90 30.64 4.35
N ALA A 236 21.29 29.74 3.45
CA ALA A 236 20.60 29.51 2.19
C ALA A 236 19.26 28.76 2.40
N PRO A 237 18.22 29.07 1.62
CA PRO A 237 17.03 28.23 1.55
C PRO A 237 17.35 26.90 0.85
N ARG A 238 16.58 25.88 1.20
CA ARG A 238 16.50 24.60 0.50
C ARG A 238 15.04 24.26 0.30
N VAL A 239 14.72 23.53 -0.76
CA VAL A 239 13.39 22.98 -0.96
C VAL A 239 13.03 22.13 0.25
N HIS A 240 11.85 22.38 0.83
CA HIS A 240 11.41 21.69 2.04
C HIS A 240 11.19 20.21 1.71
N LEU A 241 11.89 19.31 2.42
CA LEU A 241 11.86 17.86 2.21
C LEU A 241 12.18 17.47 0.77
N TYR A 242 13.20 18.10 0.19
CA TYR A 242 13.59 17.84 -1.19
C TYR A 242 13.99 16.38 -1.42
N GLU A 243 14.54 15.70 -0.40
CA GLU A 243 15.00 14.33 -0.55
C GLU A 243 13.80 13.40 -0.87
N ASP A 244 12.70 13.55 -0.13
CA ASP A 244 11.46 12.83 -0.38
C ASP A 244 10.80 13.28 -1.70
N LYS A 245 10.74 14.60 -1.93
CA LYS A 245 10.16 15.16 -3.15
C LYS A 245 10.95 14.78 -4.42
N ALA A 246 12.24 14.52 -4.33
CA ALA A 246 13.09 14.06 -5.41
C ALA A 246 13.06 12.52 -5.58
N GLY A 247 12.26 11.83 -4.77
CA GLY A 247 12.04 10.40 -4.89
C GLY A 247 13.18 9.52 -4.36
N PHE A 248 14.01 10.03 -3.45
CA PHE A 248 14.94 9.18 -2.68
C PHE A 248 14.22 8.36 -1.60
N TRP A 249 13.00 8.76 -1.25
CA TRP A 249 12.07 8.03 -0.40
C TRP A 249 10.65 8.07 -0.99
N ASP A 250 9.81 7.13 -0.59
CA ASP A 250 8.42 6.99 -0.98
C ASP A 250 7.46 7.66 0.03
N GLU A 251 7.84 8.83 0.53
CA GLU A 251 7.03 9.59 1.48
C GLU A 251 5.62 9.90 0.92
N PRO A 252 4.56 9.61 1.68
CA PRO A 252 3.20 9.95 1.30
C PRO A 252 2.84 11.42 1.60
N SER A 253 1.69 11.88 1.10
CA SER A 253 1.08 13.17 1.45
C SER A 253 1.97 14.40 1.23
N LEU A 254 2.93 14.32 0.30
CA LEU A 254 3.86 15.42 0.00
C LEU A 254 3.16 16.71 -0.46
N HIS A 255 1.92 16.62 -0.93
CA HIS A 255 1.10 17.76 -1.29
C HIS A 255 0.71 18.64 -0.09
N GLU A 256 0.70 18.09 1.13
CA GLU A 256 0.49 18.82 2.39
C GLU A 256 1.76 19.52 2.89
N LEU A 257 2.92 19.19 2.31
CA LEU A 257 4.26 19.60 2.77
C LEU A 257 4.90 20.60 1.80
N ALA A 258 4.15 21.64 1.44
CA ALA A 258 4.62 22.68 0.51
C ALA A 258 5.82 23.46 1.04
N SER A 259 6.76 23.78 0.15
CA SER A 259 7.90 24.64 0.46
C SER A 259 7.45 26.07 0.74
N PRO A 260 7.88 26.68 1.88
CA PRO A 260 7.59 28.09 2.16
C PRO A 260 8.12 29.03 1.05
N PRO A 261 7.48 30.20 0.82
CA PRO A 261 7.96 31.17 -0.16
C PRO A 261 9.40 31.64 0.10
N VAL A 262 10.15 31.86 -0.98
CA VAL A 262 11.55 32.29 -0.96
C VAL A 262 11.68 33.62 -1.69
N ALA A 263 12.53 34.52 -1.18
CA ALA A 263 12.83 35.78 -1.85
C ALA A 263 13.58 35.54 -3.17
N ALA A 264 13.22 36.25 -4.24
CA ALA A 264 13.73 36.01 -5.60
C ALA A 264 15.26 36.20 -5.76
N ASN A 265 15.92 36.89 -4.84
CA ASN A 265 17.38 37.03 -4.82
C ASN A 265 18.10 35.85 -4.14
N LEU A 266 17.35 34.89 -3.58
CA LEU A 266 17.83 33.66 -2.95
C LEU A 266 17.37 32.41 -3.74
N THR A 267 17.00 32.60 -5.01
CA THR A 267 16.54 31.54 -5.91
C THR A 267 17.39 31.54 -7.17
N ILE A 268 17.62 30.35 -7.72
CA ILE A 268 18.29 30.18 -9.01
C ILE A 268 17.29 30.47 -10.12
N LYS A 269 17.66 31.27 -11.12
CA LYS A 269 16.83 31.45 -12.31
C LYS A 269 17.03 30.29 -13.28
N PRO A 270 15.97 29.58 -13.72
CA PRO A 270 16.11 28.43 -14.62
C PRO A 270 16.92 28.74 -15.89
N GLU A 271 16.71 29.92 -16.48
CA GLU A 271 17.39 30.37 -17.69
C GLU A 271 18.90 30.67 -17.49
N ASN A 272 19.35 30.74 -16.25
CA ASN A 272 20.75 30.98 -15.89
C ASN A 272 21.51 29.69 -15.53
N VAL A 273 20.86 28.52 -15.62
CA VAL A 273 21.52 27.22 -15.48
C VAL A 273 22.22 26.90 -16.81
N ILE A 274 23.54 26.84 -16.78
CA ILE A 274 24.40 26.57 -17.94
C ILE A 274 24.83 25.12 -17.89
N ASP A 275 24.64 24.41 -19.00
CA ASP A 275 25.23 23.10 -19.18
C ASP A 275 26.72 23.23 -19.49
N VAL A 276 27.56 22.71 -18.59
CA VAL A 276 29.01 22.70 -18.73
C VAL A 276 29.57 21.29 -18.96
N THR A 277 28.71 20.32 -19.27
CA THR A 277 29.09 18.91 -19.43
C THR A 277 30.17 18.72 -20.49
N SER A 278 30.08 19.42 -21.63
CA SER A 278 31.07 19.32 -22.70
C SER A 278 32.45 19.88 -22.35
N PHE A 279 32.55 20.66 -21.28
CA PHE A 279 33.81 21.20 -20.76
C PHE A 279 34.48 20.26 -19.74
N MET A 280 33.77 19.22 -19.29
CA MET A 280 34.29 18.24 -18.34
C MET A 280 34.84 17.02 -19.08
N ALA A 281 36.11 16.72 -18.86
CA ALA A 281 36.74 15.50 -19.33
C ALA A 281 36.30 14.28 -18.49
N ALA A 282 36.55 13.08 -19.02
CA ALA A 282 36.16 11.81 -18.36
C ALA A 282 36.84 11.57 -16.99
N ASP A 283 37.98 12.24 -16.72
CA ASP A 283 38.67 12.21 -15.43
C ASP A 283 38.10 13.23 -14.43
N GLY A 284 37.04 13.96 -14.80
CA GLY A 284 36.42 15.00 -13.99
C GLY A 284 37.11 16.37 -14.06
N LYS A 285 38.14 16.55 -14.90
CA LYS A 285 38.75 17.85 -15.12
C LYS A 285 37.82 18.75 -15.94
N LEU A 286 37.47 19.90 -15.40
CA LEU A 286 36.68 20.94 -16.06
C LEU A 286 37.59 22.03 -16.60
N ASP A 287 37.49 22.30 -17.91
CA ASP A 287 38.14 23.43 -18.59
C ASP A 287 37.07 24.37 -19.17
N TRP A 288 36.73 25.40 -18.40
CA TRP A 288 35.63 26.31 -18.71
C TRP A 288 36.03 27.76 -18.44
N THR A 289 35.48 28.70 -19.21
CA THR A 289 35.61 30.14 -18.93
C THR A 289 34.27 30.68 -18.41
N PRO A 290 34.03 30.63 -17.09
CA PRO A 290 32.81 31.17 -16.49
C PRO A 290 32.67 32.67 -16.77
N PRO A 291 31.48 33.18 -17.13
CA PRO A 291 31.22 34.61 -17.14
C PRO A 291 31.49 35.24 -15.76
N ALA A 292 31.77 36.54 -15.67
CA ALA A 292 32.07 37.21 -14.40
C ALA A 292 30.98 36.99 -13.33
N GLY A 293 31.37 36.71 -12.08
CA GLY A 293 30.49 36.43 -10.93
C GLY A 293 30.81 35.09 -10.26
N ARG A 294 30.10 34.74 -9.19
CA ARG A 294 30.30 33.46 -8.49
C ARG A 294 29.39 32.38 -9.05
N TRP A 295 29.97 31.21 -9.34
CA TRP A 295 29.27 30.09 -9.96
C TRP A 295 29.41 28.84 -9.10
N GLN A 296 28.27 28.21 -8.85
CA GLN A 296 28.20 26.88 -8.29
C GLN A 296 28.18 25.87 -9.44
N ILE A 297 29.12 24.94 -9.42
CA ILE A 297 29.19 23.83 -10.35
C ILE A 297 28.63 22.60 -9.64
N LEU A 298 27.65 21.96 -10.27
CA LEU A 298 26.96 20.78 -9.81
C LEU A 298 27.31 19.62 -10.77
N ARG A 299 28.20 18.72 -10.32
CA ARG A 299 28.55 17.49 -11.06
C ARG A 299 27.58 16.40 -10.63
N ILE A 300 26.77 15.91 -11.55
CA ILE A 300 25.68 14.96 -11.29
C ILE A 300 26.03 13.64 -11.96
N GLY A 301 25.86 12.56 -11.21
CA GLY A 301 25.90 11.20 -11.72
C GLY A 301 24.84 10.32 -11.07
N TYR A 302 24.95 9.02 -11.27
CA TYR A 302 24.14 8.03 -10.56
C TYR A 302 25.00 6.95 -9.92
N GLY A 303 24.50 6.46 -8.78
CA GLY A 303 24.95 5.25 -8.09
C GLY A 303 23.82 4.23 -8.00
N LEU A 304 24.09 3.08 -7.38
CA LEU A 304 23.10 2.02 -7.19
C LEU A 304 22.39 2.15 -5.85
N THR A 305 21.11 1.78 -5.80
CA THR A 305 20.34 1.73 -4.54
C THR A 305 20.80 0.60 -3.63
N GLY A 306 21.31 -0.49 -4.20
CA GLY A 306 21.77 -1.67 -3.46
C GLY A 306 20.69 -2.66 -3.05
N GLU A 307 19.45 -2.39 -3.44
CA GLU A 307 18.29 -3.21 -3.11
C GLU A 307 18.37 -4.58 -3.79
N THR A 308 17.92 -5.62 -3.08
CA THR A 308 18.05 -7.02 -3.50
C THR A 308 16.75 -7.77 -3.29
N ASN A 309 16.54 -8.83 -4.09
CA ASN A 309 15.40 -9.72 -3.90
C ASN A 309 15.52 -10.51 -2.59
N GLY A 310 14.39 -10.95 -2.04
CA GLY A 310 14.40 -11.87 -0.91
C GLY A 310 13.02 -12.24 -0.39
N PRO A 311 13.01 -12.96 0.76
CA PRO A 311 14.13 -13.69 1.34
C PRO A 311 14.46 -14.92 0.50
N THR A 312 15.74 -15.18 0.27
CA THR A 312 16.19 -16.35 -0.50
C THR A 312 17.59 -16.79 -0.04
N LEU A 313 18.12 -17.86 -0.64
CA LEU A 313 19.51 -18.30 -0.37
C LEU A 313 20.49 -17.28 -0.94
N ASP A 314 21.65 -17.08 -0.29
CA ASP A 314 22.67 -16.12 -0.75
C ASP A 314 22.97 -16.27 -2.25
N GLU A 315 23.19 -17.50 -2.73
CA GLU A 315 23.50 -17.80 -4.16
C GLU A 315 22.40 -17.40 -5.16
N LEU A 316 21.17 -17.13 -4.70
CA LEU A 316 20.03 -16.66 -5.49
C LEU A 316 19.67 -15.19 -5.20
N THR A 317 20.40 -14.54 -4.31
CA THR A 317 20.25 -13.12 -4.00
C THR A 317 21.08 -12.29 -4.97
N GLY A 318 20.50 -11.22 -5.49
CA GLY A 318 21.22 -10.21 -6.25
C GLY A 318 20.43 -8.93 -6.42
N LEU A 319 21.00 -8.00 -7.18
CA LEU A 319 20.45 -6.66 -7.35
C LEU A 319 19.04 -6.71 -7.95
N GLU A 320 18.17 -5.84 -7.46
CA GLU A 320 16.89 -5.54 -8.07
C GLU A 320 17.07 -4.82 -9.40
N VAL A 321 16.39 -5.30 -10.45
CA VAL A 321 16.47 -4.70 -11.80
C VAL A 321 15.96 -3.26 -11.81
N ASP A 322 16.53 -2.40 -12.67
CA ASP A 322 16.05 -1.04 -12.93
C ASP A 322 14.58 -1.08 -13.38
N LYS A 323 13.68 -0.74 -12.45
CA LYS A 323 12.22 -0.77 -12.63
C LYS A 323 11.74 0.25 -13.64
N LEU A 324 12.56 1.26 -13.95
CA LEU A 324 12.18 2.38 -14.82
C LEU A 324 12.62 2.15 -16.27
N ASN A 325 13.13 0.95 -16.60
CA ASN A 325 13.66 0.62 -17.91
C ASN A 325 13.20 -0.76 -18.42
N ARG A 326 12.27 -0.77 -19.39
CA ARG A 326 11.74 -2.02 -19.98
C ARG A 326 12.79 -2.94 -20.58
N VAL A 327 13.91 -2.41 -21.07
CA VAL A 327 14.96 -3.23 -21.69
C VAL A 327 15.64 -4.09 -20.62
N HIS A 328 15.95 -3.47 -19.47
CA HIS A 328 16.54 -4.15 -18.32
C HIS A 328 15.54 -5.13 -17.69
N VAL A 329 14.28 -4.70 -17.51
CA VAL A 329 13.20 -5.57 -16.99
C VAL A 329 12.99 -6.80 -17.89
N ARG A 330 12.92 -6.63 -19.21
CA ARG A 330 12.77 -7.76 -20.14
C ARG A 330 13.95 -8.71 -20.09
N ALA A 331 15.18 -8.20 -20.01
CA ALA A 331 16.36 -9.04 -19.85
C ALA A 331 16.26 -9.90 -18.57
N TYR A 332 15.91 -9.28 -17.43
CA TYR A 332 15.69 -9.99 -16.17
C TYR A 332 14.65 -11.11 -16.29
N VAL A 333 13.46 -10.80 -16.82
CA VAL A 333 12.36 -11.77 -16.94
C VAL A 333 12.76 -12.94 -17.85
N ASN A 334 13.46 -12.64 -18.95
CA ASN A 334 13.94 -13.67 -19.86
C ASN A 334 14.95 -14.61 -19.19
N ASP A 335 15.93 -14.08 -18.47
CA ASP A 335 16.95 -14.87 -17.78
C ASP A 335 16.32 -15.72 -16.67
N TYR A 336 15.45 -15.11 -15.86
CA TYR A 336 14.75 -15.79 -14.78
C TYR A 336 13.86 -16.94 -15.28
N LEU A 337 13.05 -16.71 -16.31
CA LEU A 337 12.18 -17.74 -16.87
C LEU A 337 12.97 -18.84 -17.63
N SER A 338 14.13 -18.50 -18.19
CA SER A 338 14.98 -19.50 -18.86
C SER A 338 15.49 -20.57 -17.88
N ALA A 339 15.77 -20.20 -16.63
CA ALA A 339 16.13 -21.16 -15.59
C ALA A 339 14.99 -22.14 -15.28
N TYR A 340 13.74 -21.66 -15.23
CA TYR A 340 12.56 -22.51 -15.05
C TYR A 340 12.29 -23.37 -16.28
N GLU A 341 12.49 -22.86 -17.50
CA GLU A 341 12.34 -23.65 -18.72
C GLU A 341 13.33 -24.81 -18.76
N ALA A 342 14.58 -24.56 -18.37
CA ALA A 342 15.62 -25.58 -18.30
C ALA A 342 15.27 -26.68 -17.27
N ALA A 343 14.66 -26.32 -16.14
CA ALA A 343 14.27 -27.27 -15.10
C ALA A 343 12.99 -28.07 -15.45
N LEU A 344 12.00 -27.43 -16.09
CA LEU A 344 10.68 -28.03 -16.36
C LEU A 344 10.58 -28.70 -17.73
N GLY A 345 11.42 -28.30 -18.69
CA GLY A 345 11.27 -28.60 -20.11
C GLY A 345 10.18 -27.75 -20.80
N THR A 346 10.24 -27.67 -22.13
CA THR A 346 9.44 -26.75 -22.97
C THR A 346 7.93 -27.03 -23.00
N GLY A 347 7.45 -28.13 -22.40
CA GLY A 347 6.04 -28.54 -22.42
C GLY A 347 5.22 -28.21 -21.17
N LEU A 348 5.88 -27.72 -20.11
CA LEU A 348 5.28 -27.47 -18.78
C LEU A 348 5.34 -25.99 -18.36
N MET A 349 5.49 -25.09 -19.33
CA MET A 349 5.40 -23.66 -19.13
C MET A 349 4.50 -23.02 -20.20
N GLY A 350 3.73 -22.00 -19.82
CA GLY A 350 2.74 -21.35 -20.69
C GLY A 350 1.35 -22.01 -20.56
N LYS A 351 1.01 -22.96 -21.43
CA LYS A 351 -0.35 -23.54 -21.50
C LYS A 351 -0.67 -24.57 -20.41
N ARG A 352 0.34 -25.25 -19.87
CA ARG A 352 0.21 -26.31 -18.86
C ARG A 352 1.39 -26.22 -17.89
N GLY A 353 1.25 -26.82 -16.71
CA GLY A 353 2.25 -26.71 -15.66
C GLY A 353 2.30 -25.29 -15.11
N LEU A 354 3.42 -24.61 -15.30
CA LEU A 354 3.65 -23.25 -14.89
C LEU A 354 3.00 -22.25 -15.86
N THR A 355 1.82 -21.78 -15.48
CA THR A 355 0.98 -20.91 -16.32
C THR A 355 0.99 -19.45 -15.90
N HIS A 356 1.37 -19.16 -14.65
CA HIS A 356 1.33 -17.82 -14.08
C HIS A 356 2.59 -17.48 -13.28
N LEU A 357 2.98 -16.21 -13.38
CA LEU A 357 3.90 -15.53 -12.47
C LEU A 357 3.10 -14.60 -11.55
N LEU A 358 3.50 -14.50 -10.29
CA LEU A 358 3.00 -13.56 -9.30
C LEU A 358 4.08 -12.50 -9.08
N THR A 359 3.78 -11.24 -9.37
CA THR A 359 4.55 -10.13 -8.81
C THR A 359 3.91 -9.79 -7.48
N ASP A 360 4.64 -10.04 -6.41
CA ASP A 360 4.18 -9.85 -5.03
C ASP A 360 4.09 -8.37 -4.67
N SER A 361 3.74 -8.05 -3.42
CA SER A 361 3.82 -6.68 -2.92
C SER A 361 5.25 -6.15 -3.02
N TYR A 362 5.38 -4.86 -3.31
CA TYR A 362 6.65 -4.28 -3.71
C TYR A 362 7.60 -4.11 -2.51
N GLU A 363 8.78 -4.76 -2.52
CA GLU A 363 9.76 -4.72 -1.40
C GLU A 363 11.17 -4.20 -1.74
N ALA A 364 11.30 -3.42 -2.82
CA ALA A 364 12.60 -3.08 -3.41
C ALA A 364 13.08 -1.64 -3.16
N GLY A 365 12.41 -0.86 -2.30
CA GLY A 365 12.74 0.56 -2.07
C GLY A 365 12.58 1.44 -3.33
N PRO A 366 12.81 2.75 -3.23
CA PRO A 366 12.65 3.66 -4.36
C PRO A 366 13.90 3.73 -5.26
N ALA A 367 13.69 4.11 -6.52
CA ALA A 367 14.70 4.54 -7.46
C ALA A 367 14.24 5.82 -8.15
N ASN A 368 15.16 6.74 -8.44
CA ASN A 368 14.83 8.04 -9.03
C ASN A 368 15.61 8.37 -10.29
N TRP A 369 16.33 7.41 -10.88
CA TRP A 369 17.05 7.63 -12.14
C TRP A 369 17.01 6.42 -13.06
N THR A 370 17.14 6.67 -14.37
CA THR A 370 17.36 5.64 -15.41
C THR A 370 18.06 6.24 -16.63
N ASP A 371 18.57 5.39 -17.51
CA ASP A 371 19.52 5.75 -18.58
C ASP A 371 18.95 6.77 -19.58
N ASP A 372 17.64 6.73 -19.84
CA ASP A 372 16.92 7.57 -20.80
C ASP A 372 15.99 8.61 -20.12
N MET A 373 16.27 8.96 -18.87
CA MET A 373 15.45 9.85 -18.05
C MET A 373 15.19 11.21 -18.70
N GLU A 374 16.20 11.86 -19.30
CA GLU A 374 16.02 13.18 -19.92
C GLU A 374 15.00 13.16 -21.06
N ALA A 375 15.07 12.14 -21.92
CA ALA A 375 14.17 11.98 -23.05
C ALA A 375 12.74 11.63 -22.57
N LYS A 376 12.64 10.72 -21.60
CA LYS A 376 11.36 10.34 -20.98
C LYS A 376 10.69 11.54 -20.30
N PHE A 377 11.45 12.34 -19.54
CA PHE A 377 10.93 13.53 -18.88
C PHE A 377 10.45 14.56 -19.89
N LYS A 378 11.24 14.86 -20.93
CA LYS A 378 10.83 15.81 -21.96
C LYS A 378 9.55 15.37 -22.67
N ALA A 379 9.43 14.08 -22.99
CA ALA A 379 8.24 13.51 -23.64
C ALA A 379 7.01 13.58 -22.74
N PHE A 380 7.19 13.38 -21.44
CA PHE A 380 6.11 13.39 -20.45
C PHE A 380 5.66 14.81 -20.06
N ALA A 381 6.61 15.64 -19.59
CA ALA A 381 6.32 16.94 -18.99
C ALA A 381 6.25 18.07 -20.03
N GLY A 382 6.80 17.87 -21.23
CA GLY A 382 6.80 18.87 -22.31
C GLY A 382 7.85 19.99 -22.16
N TYR A 383 8.67 19.98 -21.12
CA TYR A 383 9.78 20.92 -20.90
C TYR A 383 11.09 20.20 -20.53
N ASP A 384 12.21 20.91 -20.63
CA ASP A 384 13.55 20.31 -20.43
C ASP A 384 13.87 20.11 -18.95
N LEU A 385 14.49 18.96 -18.64
CA LEU A 385 14.88 18.57 -17.29
C LEU A 385 16.07 19.39 -16.75
N ARG A 386 17.07 19.68 -17.60
CA ARG A 386 18.37 20.26 -17.19
C ARG A 386 18.27 21.55 -16.35
N PRO A 387 17.44 22.56 -16.72
CA PRO A 387 17.32 23.78 -15.92
C PRO A 387 16.83 23.55 -14.48
N TRP A 388 16.20 22.41 -14.21
CA TRP A 388 15.57 22.07 -12.93
C TRP A 388 16.35 21.01 -12.13
N MET A 389 17.42 20.44 -12.69
CA MET A 389 18.25 19.46 -11.99
C MET A 389 18.80 19.94 -10.63
N PRO A 390 19.15 21.24 -10.41
CA PRO A 390 19.53 21.71 -9.08
C PRO A 390 18.44 21.51 -8.01
N VAL A 391 17.16 21.43 -8.41
CA VAL A 391 16.05 21.15 -7.49
C VAL A 391 16.14 19.75 -6.90
N LEU A 392 16.63 18.76 -7.65
CA LEU A 392 16.85 17.39 -7.16
C LEU A 392 18.00 17.31 -6.14
N ALA A 393 18.88 18.32 -6.11
CA ALA A 393 19.91 18.53 -5.10
C ALA A 393 19.48 19.47 -3.96
N GLY A 394 18.19 19.87 -3.94
CA GLY A 394 17.58 20.66 -2.88
C GLY A 394 17.60 22.17 -3.08
N HIS A 395 18.15 22.68 -4.20
CA HIS A 395 18.16 24.11 -4.48
C HIS A 395 16.80 24.61 -4.95
N VAL A 396 16.49 25.86 -4.62
CA VAL A 396 15.25 26.50 -5.07
C VAL A 396 15.50 27.15 -6.44
N VAL A 397 14.86 26.61 -7.47
CA VAL A 397 14.92 27.13 -8.85
C VAL A 397 13.57 27.78 -9.21
N GLY A 398 13.62 28.98 -9.80
CA GLY A 398 12.47 29.84 -10.03
C GLY A 398 11.89 30.35 -8.72
N SER A 399 10.92 29.62 -8.19
CA SER A 399 10.29 29.85 -6.90
C SER A 399 10.12 28.54 -6.14
N ALA A 400 9.85 28.62 -4.83
CA ALA A 400 9.55 27.44 -4.02
C ALA A 400 8.37 26.62 -4.60
N GLU A 401 7.34 27.32 -5.09
CA GLU A 401 6.18 26.69 -5.73
C GLU A 401 6.56 26.02 -7.06
N GLU A 402 7.32 26.67 -7.92
CA GLU A 402 7.75 26.06 -9.19
C GLU A 402 8.67 24.86 -8.98
N SER A 403 9.56 24.91 -7.99
CA SER A 403 10.42 23.79 -7.60
C SER A 403 9.60 22.59 -7.10
N ASP A 404 8.60 22.83 -6.24
CA ASP A 404 7.69 21.78 -5.77
C ASP A 404 6.87 21.16 -6.92
N ARG A 405 6.37 21.99 -7.85
CA ARG A 405 5.63 21.54 -9.04
C ARG A 405 6.50 20.73 -10.00
N PHE A 406 7.76 21.13 -10.20
CA PHE A 406 8.73 20.35 -10.97
C PHE A 406 8.97 18.98 -10.32
N LEU A 407 9.18 18.94 -9.00
CA LEU A 407 9.38 17.69 -8.27
C LEU A 407 8.12 16.80 -8.32
N TRP A 408 6.93 17.41 -8.35
CA TRP A 408 5.69 16.67 -8.58
C TRP A 408 5.66 16.03 -9.97
N ASP A 409 5.99 16.78 -11.04
CA ASP A 409 6.06 16.23 -12.40
C ASP A 409 7.08 15.09 -12.48
N PHE A 410 8.25 15.26 -11.83
CA PHE A 410 9.29 14.24 -11.77
C PHE A 410 8.80 12.96 -11.09
N ARG A 411 8.17 13.05 -9.91
CA ARG A 411 7.60 11.86 -9.23
C ARG A 411 6.45 11.24 -10.00
N ASN A 412 5.62 12.04 -10.68
CA ASN A 412 4.54 11.52 -11.50
C ASN A 412 5.09 10.70 -12.70
N LEU A 413 6.20 11.15 -13.30
CA LEU A 413 6.92 10.35 -14.29
C LEU A 413 7.47 9.06 -13.68
N LEU A 414 8.13 9.10 -12.51
CA LEU A 414 8.63 7.88 -11.86
C LEU A 414 7.52 6.84 -11.66
N GLY A 415 6.34 7.29 -11.22
CA GLY A 415 5.16 6.45 -11.07
C GLY A 415 4.65 5.85 -12.39
N GLN A 416 4.59 6.65 -13.45
CA GLN A 416 4.21 6.14 -14.77
C GLN A 416 5.22 5.10 -15.29
N LEU A 417 6.52 5.37 -15.14
CA LEU A 417 7.56 4.44 -15.57
C LEU A 417 7.51 3.14 -14.76
N MET A 418 7.30 3.21 -13.43
CA MET A 418 7.09 2.00 -12.62
C MET A 418 5.94 1.15 -13.17
N ALA A 419 4.80 1.75 -13.50
CA ALA A 419 3.67 1.02 -14.04
C ALA A 419 3.94 0.44 -15.45
N GLU A 420 4.54 1.21 -16.36
CA GLU A 420 4.68 0.84 -17.76
C GLU A 420 5.92 -0.02 -18.07
N GLU A 421 7.06 0.35 -17.49
CA GLU A 421 8.38 -0.20 -17.77
C GLU A 421 8.65 -1.46 -16.93
N HIS A 422 8.08 -1.54 -15.71
CA HIS A 422 8.18 -2.74 -14.86
C HIS A 422 6.94 -3.61 -14.99
N TYR A 423 5.82 -3.22 -14.37
CA TYR A 423 4.62 -4.07 -14.31
C TYR A 423 4.04 -4.38 -15.70
N GLY A 424 4.03 -3.41 -16.60
CA GLY A 424 3.60 -3.59 -17.99
C GLY A 424 4.53 -4.49 -18.80
N GLU A 425 5.85 -4.34 -18.63
CA GLU A 425 6.82 -5.13 -19.38
C GLU A 425 6.87 -6.59 -18.95
N ILE A 426 6.76 -6.85 -17.64
CA ILE A 426 6.65 -8.21 -17.12
C ILE A 426 5.44 -8.92 -17.74
N SER A 427 4.27 -8.27 -17.77
CA SER A 427 3.08 -8.83 -18.42
C SER A 427 3.32 -9.12 -19.90
N ARG A 428 3.91 -8.18 -20.65
CA ARG A 428 4.25 -8.40 -22.08
C ARG A 428 5.17 -9.60 -22.26
N ALA A 429 6.23 -9.71 -21.46
CA ALA A 429 7.20 -10.80 -21.56
C ALA A 429 6.62 -12.17 -21.18
N LEU A 430 5.62 -12.21 -20.29
CA LEU A 430 4.86 -13.41 -19.95
C LEU A 430 3.88 -13.80 -21.06
N HIS A 431 3.16 -12.83 -21.64
CA HIS A 431 2.22 -13.07 -22.73
C HIS A 431 2.92 -13.64 -23.97
N ASP A 432 4.14 -13.18 -24.27
CA ASP A 432 4.98 -13.75 -25.35
C ASP A 432 5.26 -15.26 -25.17
N ARG A 433 5.15 -15.77 -23.93
CA ARG A 433 5.33 -17.18 -23.56
C ARG A 433 4.01 -17.91 -23.29
N GLY A 434 2.87 -17.26 -23.55
CA GLY A 434 1.54 -17.80 -23.24
C GLY A 434 1.29 -17.98 -21.74
N MET A 435 2.04 -17.27 -20.89
CA MET A 435 1.84 -17.19 -19.45
C MET A 435 1.00 -15.96 -19.09
N LYS A 436 0.58 -15.87 -17.83
CA LYS A 436 -0.21 -14.77 -17.29
C LYS A 436 0.36 -14.24 -15.97
N ARG A 437 -0.09 -13.06 -15.54
CA ARG A 437 0.38 -12.43 -14.29
C ARG A 437 -0.73 -12.25 -13.25
N TYR A 438 -0.48 -12.73 -12.03
CA TYR A 438 -1.10 -12.19 -10.82
C TYR A 438 -0.27 -10.98 -10.37
N GLY A 439 -0.93 -9.88 -10.02
CA GLY A 439 -0.24 -8.63 -9.75
C GLY A 439 -0.72 -7.92 -8.50
N GLU A 440 0.11 -7.96 -7.46
CA GLU A 440 0.00 -7.06 -6.32
C GLU A 440 0.65 -5.69 -6.61
N GLY A 441 0.59 -4.80 -5.63
CA GLY A 441 1.06 -3.42 -5.73
C GLY A 441 1.62 -2.92 -4.40
N HIS A 442 0.95 -1.95 -3.78
CA HIS A 442 1.43 -1.35 -2.53
C HIS A 442 1.19 -2.21 -1.30
N GLU A 443 0.00 -2.84 -1.18
CA GLU A 443 -0.44 -3.68 -0.06
C GLU A 443 -0.54 -2.95 1.30
N ASP A 444 0.56 -2.36 1.76
CA ASP A 444 0.73 -1.59 2.99
C ASP A 444 1.18 -0.16 2.66
N ARG A 445 0.35 0.82 3.01
CA ARG A 445 0.64 2.25 2.82
C ARG A 445 1.11 2.56 1.40
N ARG A 446 2.18 3.33 1.24
CA ARG A 446 2.85 3.60 -0.03
C ARG A 446 4.17 2.87 -0.04
N ALA A 447 4.26 1.77 -0.78
CA ALA A 447 5.49 0.97 -0.92
C ALA A 447 6.41 1.39 -2.08
N PHE A 448 5.91 2.23 -3.00
CA PHE A 448 6.69 2.79 -4.09
C PHE A 448 6.11 4.12 -4.57
N ILE A 449 6.88 4.88 -5.33
CA ILE A 449 6.41 6.10 -5.97
C ILE A 449 5.59 5.71 -7.19
N GLY A 450 4.27 5.74 -7.08
CA GLY A 450 3.35 5.45 -8.17
C GLY A 450 1.93 5.24 -7.70
N ASP A 451 1.07 4.82 -8.63
CA ASP A 451 -0.33 4.53 -8.38
C ASP A 451 -0.61 3.02 -8.50
N GLY A 452 -1.25 2.44 -7.48
CA GLY A 452 -1.52 1.00 -7.40
C GLY A 452 -2.45 0.52 -8.52
N MET A 453 -3.48 1.30 -8.88
CA MET A 453 -4.36 0.94 -9.99
C MET A 453 -3.60 0.93 -11.33
N GLN A 454 -2.74 1.91 -11.57
CA GLN A 454 -1.95 2.00 -12.80
C GLN A 454 -0.96 0.84 -12.93
N ALA A 455 -0.34 0.39 -11.84
CA ALA A 455 0.52 -0.80 -11.83
C ALA A 455 -0.27 -2.09 -12.09
N LYS A 456 -1.43 -2.23 -11.43
CA LYS A 456 -2.27 -3.42 -11.50
C LYS A 456 -3.03 -3.55 -12.83
N LYS A 457 -3.26 -2.47 -13.59
CA LYS A 457 -4.00 -2.52 -14.88
C LYS A 457 -3.38 -3.47 -15.91
N TYR A 458 -2.07 -3.70 -15.83
CA TYR A 458 -1.36 -4.61 -16.74
C TYR A 458 -1.44 -6.08 -16.31
N ALA A 459 -1.90 -6.40 -15.10
CA ALA A 459 -2.02 -7.78 -14.65
C ALA A 459 -3.20 -8.47 -15.34
N ASP A 460 -3.09 -9.77 -15.60
CA ASP A 460 -4.24 -10.59 -16.00
C ASP A 460 -5.21 -10.77 -14.83
N ILE A 461 -4.68 -10.78 -13.60
CA ILE A 461 -5.43 -10.91 -12.35
C ILE A 461 -4.85 -9.90 -11.35
N PRO A 462 -5.46 -8.71 -11.18
CA PRO A 462 -5.07 -7.78 -10.12
C PRO A 462 -5.33 -8.40 -8.74
N MET A 463 -4.42 -8.15 -7.81
CA MET A 463 -4.37 -8.82 -6.52
C MET A 463 -4.06 -7.80 -5.40
N GLY A 464 -4.70 -7.95 -4.25
CA GLY A 464 -4.36 -7.22 -3.01
C GLY A 464 -4.10 -8.19 -1.86
N ALA A 465 -4.06 -7.74 -0.61
CA ALA A 465 -3.91 -8.63 0.54
C ALA A 465 -4.82 -8.28 1.73
N THR A 466 -5.16 -9.28 2.53
CA THR A 466 -5.65 -9.05 3.89
C THR A 466 -5.09 -10.03 4.89
N TRP A 467 -4.91 -9.48 6.08
CA TRP A 467 -4.48 -10.21 7.26
C TRP A 467 -5.67 -10.53 8.17
N MET A 468 -5.51 -11.56 9.00
CA MET A 468 -6.40 -11.84 10.12
C MET A 468 -6.25 -10.73 11.17
N PRO A 469 -7.35 -10.30 11.84
CA PRO A 469 -7.26 -9.35 12.95
C PRO A 469 -6.31 -9.88 14.03
N GLN A 470 -5.40 -9.01 14.51
CA GLN A 470 -4.45 -9.33 15.57
C GLN A 470 -4.77 -8.50 16.81
N VAL A 471 -4.63 -9.10 18.01
CA VAL A 471 -4.93 -8.44 19.28
C VAL A 471 -3.84 -7.41 19.65
N ASP A 472 -2.58 -7.67 19.29
CA ASP A 472 -1.41 -6.92 19.79
C ASP A 472 -0.58 -6.23 18.69
N PHE A 473 -1.02 -6.24 17.43
CA PHE A 473 -0.28 -5.67 16.29
C PHE A 473 -1.07 -4.50 15.69
N PRO A 474 -0.89 -3.26 16.20
CA PRO A 474 -1.70 -2.10 15.82
C PRO A 474 -1.41 -1.57 14.40
N HIS A 475 -0.43 -2.15 13.69
CA HIS A 475 0.06 -1.61 12.42
C HIS A 475 -0.77 -1.99 11.19
N SER A 476 -1.62 -3.02 11.26
CA SER A 476 -2.51 -3.35 10.13
C SER A 476 -3.85 -2.62 10.29
N SER A 477 -4.00 -1.46 9.64
CA SER A 477 -5.33 -0.87 9.52
C SER A 477 -6.21 -1.78 8.65
N ARG A 478 -7.29 -2.29 9.24
CA ARG A 478 -8.33 -3.04 8.50
C ARG A 478 -8.84 -2.26 7.28
N LEU A 479 -8.99 -0.94 7.40
CA LEU A 479 -9.53 -0.08 6.35
C LEU A 479 -8.62 -0.04 5.11
N MET A 480 -7.30 0.05 5.33
CA MET A 480 -6.31 -0.01 4.25
C MET A 480 -6.37 -1.33 3.48
N ARG A 481 -6.46 -2.47 4.19
CA ARG A 481 -6.55 -3.79 3.54
C ARG A 481 -7.85 -3.96 2.76
N ASP A 482 -8.96 -3.47 3.31
CA ASP A 482 -10.25 -3.43 2.60
C ASP A 482 -10.15 -2.55 1.34
N ALA A 483 -9.41 -1.43 1.41
CA ALA A 483 -9.17 -0.53 0.28
C ALA A 483 -8.24 -1.14 -0.78
N ASP A 484 -7.21 -1.92 -0.42
CA ASP A 484 -6.33 -2.63 -1.36
C ASP A 484 -7.09 -3.70 -2.19
N ILE A 485 -7.97 -4.44 -1.52
CA ILE A 485 -8.85 -5.40 -2.18
C ILE A 485 -9.78 -4.67 -3.16
N ARG A 486 -10.37 -3.56 -2.71
CA ARG A 486 -11.27 -2.76 -3.56
C ARG A 486 -10.54 -2.10 -4.71
N GLU A 487 -9.30 -1.62 -4.52
CA GLU A 487 -8.44 -1.12 -5.59
C GLU A 487 -8.27 -2.20 -6.68
N SER A 488 -7.95 -3.43 -6.27
CA SER A 488 -7.76 -4.56 -7.17
C SER A 488 -9.05 -4.95 -7.89
N ALA A 489 -10.19 -4.90 -7.19
CA ALA A 489 -11.51 -5.11 -7.78
C ALA A 489 -11.86 -4.01 -8.80
N SER A 490 -11.64 -2.74 -8.47
CA SER A 490 -11.89 -1.61 -9.36
C SER A 490 -11.05 -1.66 -10.63
N VAL A 491 -9.79 -2.11 -10.53
CA VAL A 491 -8.97 -2.41 -11.71
C VAL A 491 -9.64 -3.51 -12.55
N ALA A 492 -10.00 -4.65 -11.94
CA ALA A 492 -10.64 -5.75 -12.65
C ALA A 492 -11.97 -5.35 -13.33
N HIS A 493 -12.72 -4.44 -12.70
CA HIS A 493 -13.97 -3.91 -13.19
C HIS A 493 -13.79 -2.92 -14.32
N ILE A 494 -12.82 -1.99 -14.24
CA ILE A 494 -12.63 -0.94 -15.26
C ILE A 494 -11.97 -1.53 -16.52
N TYR A 495 -10.86 -2.25 -16.35
CA TYR A 495 -10.03 -2.71 -17.47
C TYR A 495 -10.44 -4.08 -18.02
N GLY A 496 -11.38 -4.77 -17.38
CA GLY A 496 -12.06 -5.95 -17.93
C GLY A 496 -11.42 -7.31 -17.59
N GLN A 497 -10.51 -7.37 -16.62
CA GLN A 497 -9.95 -8.64 -16.13
C GLN A 497 -11.02 -9.52 -15.46
N ASN A 498 -12.07 -8.91 -14.89
CA ASN A 498 -13.17 -9.53 -14.14
C ASN A 498 -12.77 -10.29 -12.85
N ILE A 499 -11.62 -10.96 -12.84
CA ILE A 499 -11.08 -11.67 -11.68
C ILE A 499 -10.25 -10.69 -10.86
N ALA A 500 -10.61 -10.54 -9.58
CA ALA A 500 -9.81 -9.83 -8.58
C ALA A 500 -9.43 -10.81 -7.48
N ALA A 501 -8.12 -10.97 -7.28
CA ALA A 501 -7.54 -11.89 -6.30
C ALA A 501 -7.10 -11.17 -5.03
N ALA A 502 -6.77 -11.95 -4.00
CA ALA A 502 -6.01 -11.44 -2.87
C ALA A 502 -5.20 -12.53 -2.20
N GLU A 503 -4.07 -12.15 -1.61
CA GLU A 503 -3.42 -12.88 -0.54
C GLU A 503 -4.35 -12.86 0.69
N CYS A 504 -4.85 -14.03 1.07
CA CYS A 504 -5.93 -14.14 2.04
C CYS A 504 -5.46 -14.76 3.36
N PHE A 505 -5.89 -14.15 4.46
CA PHE A 505 -5.84 -14.67 5.81
C PHE A 505 -4.44 -14.71 6.45
N THR A 506 -3.50 -13.90 5.97
CA THR A 506 -2.17 -13.80 6.58
C THR A 506 -2.28 -13.51 8.07
N ALA A 507 -1.62 -14.31 8.91
CA ALA A 507 -1.78 -14.21 10.36
C ALA A 507 -0.43 -14.20 11.06
N SER A 508 -0.28 -13.37 12.09
CA SER A 508 0.87 -13.49 13.00
C SER A 508 0.59 -14.48 14.11
N GLY A 509 1.51 -15.43 14.30
CA GLY A 509 1.48 -16.37 15.41
C GLY A 509 1.93 -15.78 16.75
N ARG A 510 2.49 -14.56 16.79
CA ARG A 510 3.00 -13.94 18.03
C ARG A 510 1.97 -13.01 18.70
N PRO A 511 1.97 -12.94 20.05
CA PRO A 511 2.63 -13.88 20.96
C PRO A 511 1.87 -15.21 21.11
N ARG A 512 0.58 -15.28 20.74
CA ARG A 512 -0.30 -16.44 20.99
C ARG A 512 -1.35 -16.69 19.88
N GLY A 513 -0.96 -16.57 18.61
CA GLY A 513 -1.85 -16.74 17.45
C GLY A 513 -1.66 -18.06 16.67
N SER A 514 -0.59 -18.82 16.95
CA SER A 514 -0.25 -20.02 16.18
C SER A 514 -1.31 -21.11 16.27
N HIS A 515 -1.78 -21.62 15.12
CA HIS A 515 -2.80 -22.66 15.00
C HIS A 515 -4.13 -22.35 15.71
N ALA A 516 -4.45 -21.07 15.91
CA ALA A 516 -5.68 -20.64 16.61
C ALA A 516 -6.89 -20.46 15.68
N TYR A 517 -6.76 -20.77 14.38
CA TYR A 517 -7.76 -20.45 13.37
C TYR A 517 -8.51 -21.69 12.85
N ALA A 518 -9.80 -21.52 12.64
CA ALA A 518 -10.71 -22.50 12.06
C ALA A 518 -11.69 -21.76 11.15
N PRO A 519 -12.42 -22.43 10.24
CA PRO A 519 -13.26 -21.76 9.25
C PRO A 519 -14.24 -20.71 9.80
N HIS A 520 -14.75 -20.89 11.02
CA HIS A 520 -15.65 -19.90 11.65
C HIS A 520 -14.94 -18.57 12.02
N HIS A 521 -13.62 -18.61 12.27
CA HIS A 521 -12.80 -17.41 12.44
C HIS A 521 -12.48 -16.74 11.09
N LEU A 522 -12.31 -17.53 10.03
CA LEU A 522 -11.91 -17.07 8.70
C LEU A 522 -13.09 -16.48 7.90
N LYS A 523 -14.29 -17.03 8.09
CA LYS A 523 -15.48 -16.66 7.31
C LYS A 523 -15.84 -15.17 7.35
N PRO A 524 -15.87 -14.47 8.52
CA PRO A 524 -16.20 -13.04 8.54
C PRO A 524 -15.19 -12.20 7.73
N VAL A 525 -13.91 -12.58 7.75
CA VAL A 525 -12.86 -11.93 6.95
C VAL A 525 -13.10 -12.21 5.47
N ALA A 526 -13.36 -13.45 5.07
CA ALA A 526 -13.64 -13.80 3.67
C ALA A 526 -14.85 -13.05 3.11
N ASP A 527 -15.94 -12.97 3.87
CA ASP A 527 -17.17 -12.28 3.47
C ASP A 527 -16.92 -10.78 3.28
N ARG A 528 -16.15 -10.16 4.17
CA ARG A 528 -15.72 -8.76 4.04
C ARG A 528 -14.85 -8.53 2.81
N MET A 529 -13.91 -9.42 2.53
CA MET A 529 -13.09 -9.31 1.31
C MET A 529 -13.97 -9.40 0.06
N MET A 530 -14.91 -10.35 0.04
CA MET A 530 -15.88 -10.51 -1.05
C MET A 530 -16.79 -9.29 -1.19
N ALA A 531 -17.18 -8.65 -0.08
CA ALA A 531 -17.92 -7.39 -0.09
C ALA A 531 -17.11 -6.20 -0.65
N ASN A 532 -15.78 -6.27 -0.59
CA ASN A 532 -14.88 -5.32 -1.25
C ASN A 532 -14.55 -5.68 -2.71
N GLY A 533 -15.21 -6.71 -3.27
CA GLY A 533 -15.08 -7.08 -4.67
C GLY A 533 -14.13 -8.25 -4.95
N LEU A 534 -13.53 -8.86 -3.91
CA LEU A 534 -12.75 -10.08 -4.08
C LEU A 534 -13.63 -11.18 -4.68
N ASN A 535 -13.11 -11.86 -5.70
CA ASN A 535 -13.77 -13.05 -6.23
C ASN A 535 -12.82 -14.22 -6.49
N ARG A 536 -11.55 -14.11 -6.10
CA ARG A 536 -10.54 -15.19 -6.19
C ARG A 536 -9.67 -15.24 -4.93
N VAL A 537 -9.92 -16.23 -4.09
CA VAL A 537 -9.16 -16.42 -2.84
C VAL A 537 -7.83 -17.13 -3.12
N VAL A 538 -6.71 -16.55 -2.67
CA VAL A 538 -5.39 -17.20 -2.61
C VAL A 538 -4.98 -17.28 -1.14
N VAL A 539 -5.10 -18.46 -0.52
CA VAL A 539 -4.84 -18.62 0.92
C VAL A 539 -3.34 -18.51 1.21
N HIS A 540 -2.94 -17.51 2.00
CA HIS A 540 -1.64 -17.44 2.63
C HIS A 540 -1.70 -18.24 3.95
N THR A 541 -1.00 -19.36 4.12
CA THR A 541 -0.30 -20.17 3.11
C THR A 541 -0.63 -21.65 3.28
N SER A 542 -0.21 -22.48 2.33
CA SER A 542 -0.12 -23.94 2.50
C SER A 542 1.34 -24.37 2.44
N VAL A 543 2.09 -24.11 3.51
CA VAL A 543 3.51 -24.49 3.63
C VAL A 543 3.71 -25.98 3.33
N HIS A 544 4.67 -26.27 2.44
CA HIS A 544 4.99 -27.64 2.06
C HIS A 544 5.44 -28.47 3.28
N GLN A 545 4.91 -29.70 3.38
CA GLN A 545 5.19 -30.63 4.47
C GLN A 545 5.93 -31.86 3.91
N PRO A 546 7.27 -31.91 3.98
CA PRO A 546 8.05 -33.01 3.41
C PRO A 546 8.08 -34.28 4.28
N ASP A 547 7.77 -34.17 5.58
CA ASP A 547 7.85 -35.26 6.54
C ASP A 547 6.46 -35.56 7.13
N ASP A 548 5.98 -36.80 7.06
CA ASP A 548 4.68 -37.21 7.61
C ASP A 548 4.70 -37.46 9.13
N SER A 549 5.88 -37.63 9.73
CA SER A 549 6.04 -38.04 11.13
C SER A 549 5.91 -36.90 12.15
N ILE A 550 5.97 -35.64 11.72
CA ILE A 550 5.98 -34.45 12.59
C ILE A 550 4.71 -33.62 12.39
N GLY A 551 3.91 -33.40 13.44
CA GLY A 551 2.73 -32.53 13.42
C GLY A 551 2.83 -31.38 14.44
N PRO A 552 2.37 -30.16 14.13
CA PRO A 552 1.71 -29.73 12.88
C PRO A 552 2.69 -29.47 11.71
N GLY A 553 4.00 -29.63 11.94
CA GLY A 553 5.03 -29.59 10.90
C GLY A 553 5.65 -28.20 10.68
N LEU A 554 6.11 -27.96 9.45
CA LEU A 554 6.78 -26.70 9.08
C LEU A 554 5.78 -25.53 8.96
N SER A 555 6.23 -24.32 9.25
CA SER A 555 5.50 -23.06 9.04
C SER A 555 6.39 -22.02 8.37
N LEU A 556 5.78 -20.95 7.84
CA LEU A 556 6.50 -19.79 7.32
C LEU A 556 6.91 -18.90 8.51
N GLY A 557 7.96 -19.29 9.21
CA GLY A 557 8.34 -18.65 10.47
C GLY A 557 7.15 -18.60 11.43
N GLN A 558 6.76 -17.39 11.85
CA GLN A 558 5.61 -17.17 12.73
C GLN A 558 4.28 -17.00 11.99
N PHE A 559 4.28 -16.96 10.65
CA PHE A 559 3.13 -16.56 9.87
C PHE A 559 2.25 -17.76 9.51
N GLY A 560 0.95 -17.55 9.72
CA GLY A 560 -0.10 -18.39 9.19
C GLY A 560 -0.73 -17.75 7.95
N GLN A 561 -1.80 -18.33 7.40
CA GLN A 561 -2.48 -19.52 7.90
C GLN A 561 -1.61 -20.76 7.86
N TRP A 562 -1.82 -21.61 8.87
CA TRP A 562 -1.29 -22.97 8.90
C TRP A 562 -2.19 -23.91 8.09
N PHE A 563 -2.67 -23.46 6.93
CA PHE A 563 -3.64 -24.16 6.09
C PHE A 563 -2.95 -25.27 5.29
N THR A 564 -2.50 -26.29 6.01
CA THR A 564 -1.77 -27.43 5.45
C THR A 564 -2.54 -28.72 5.66
N ARG A 565 -2.10 -29.79 4.99
CA ARG A 565 -2.63 -31.15 5.20
C ARG A 565 -2.47 -31.68 6.63
N LYS A 566 -1.69 -31.00 7.48
CA LYS A 566 -1.45 -31.37 8.89
C LYS A 566 -2.28 -30.56 9.88
N GLU A 567 -3.06 -29.58 9.42
CA GLU A 567 -3.99 -28.87 10.28
C GLU A 567 -5.02 -29.84 10.85
N THR A 568 -5.41 -29.63 12.10
CA THR A 568 -6.36 -30.46 12.84
C THR A 568 -7.67 -30.66 12.09
N TRP A 569 -8.14 -29.67 11.33
CA TRP A 569 -9.38 -29.73 10.55
C TRP A 569 -9.18 -29.99 9.04
N ALA A 570 -7.97 -30.35 8.60
CA ALA A 570 -7.65 -30.56 7.18
C ALA A 570 -8.57 -31.60 6.50
N GLY A 571 -8.88 -32.70 7.18
CA GLY A 571 -9.80 -33.73 6.67
C GLY A 571 -11.25 -33.27 6.47
N MET A 572 -11.62 -32.12 7.05
CA MET A 572 -12.95 -31.51 6.96
C MET A 572 -12.95 -30.20 6.15
N ALA A 573 -11.80 -29.80 5.59
CA ALA A 573 -11.65 -28.52 4.90
C ALA A 573 -12.53 -28.40 3.64
N HIS A 574 -13.07 -29.50 3.10
CA HIS A 574 -13.96 -29.49 1.94
C HIS A 574 -15.19 -28.58 2.12
N ALA A 575 -15.75 -28.47 3.34
CA ALA A 575 -16.88 -27.60 3.60
C ALA A 575 -16.49 -26.11 3.46
N TRP A 576 -15.32 -25.75 3.99
CA TRP A 576 -14.76 -24.41 3.87
C TRP A 576 -14.39 -24.05 2.42
N ILE A 577 -13.67 -24.93 1.73
CA ILE A 577 -13.30 -24.71 0.33
C ILE A 577 -14.53 -24.70 -0.59
N GLY A 578 -15.55 -25.51 -0.29
CA GLY A 578 -16.83 -25.51 -0.99
C GLY A 578 -17.54 -24.15 -0.89
N TYR A 579 -17.56 -23.56 0.31
CA TYR A 579 -18.09 -22.21 0.51
C TYR A 579 -17.34 -21.17 -0.33
N LEU A 580 -16.01 -21.09 -0.19
CA LEU A 580 -15.19 -20.13 -0.93
C LEU A 580 -15.33 -20.28 -2.45
N SER A 581 -15.37 -21.52 -2.94
CA SER A 581 -15.47 -21.82 -4.38
C SER A 581 -16.82 -21.41 -4.95
N ARG A 582 -17.93 -21.70 -4.26
CA ARG A 582 -19.28 -21.30 -4.71
C ARG A 582 -19.43 -19.78 -4.69
N SER A 583 -18.99 -19.11 -3.63
CA SER A 583 -19.04 -17.66 -3.54
C SER A 583 -18.20 -16.99 -4.63
N SER A 584 -16.95 -17.46 -4.83
CA SER A 584 -16.07 -16.99 -5.91
C SER A 584 -16.67 -17.19 -7.30
N HIS A 585 -17.29 -18.35 -7.54
CA HIS A 585 -17.96 -18.65 -8.81
C HIS A 585 -19.09 -17.66 -9.10
N LEU A 586 -19.98 -17.43 -8.13
CA LEU A 586 -21.10 -16.50 -8.26
C LEU A 586 -20.63 -15.06 -8.45
N LEU A 587 -19.62 -14.63 -7.70
CA LEU A 587 -19.05 -13.28 -7.77
C LEU A 587 -18.21 -13.03 -9.03
N GLN A 588 -18.00 -14.03 -9.89
CA GLN A 588 -17.35 -13.87 -11.20
C GLN A 588 -18.34 -13.82 -12.36
N GLN A 589 -19.62 -14.08 -12.13
CA GLN A 589 -20.61 -14.14 -13.20
C GLN A 589 -21.01 -12.74 -13.65
N GLY A 590 -21.18 -12.54 -14.96
CA GLY A 590 -21.64 -11.26 -15.50
C GLY A 590 -20.70 -10.10 -15.17
N GLN A 591 -21.24 -8.90 -15.02
CA GLN A 591 -20.49 -7.68 -14.75
C GLN A 591 -20.81 -7.15 -13.36
N PHE A 592 -19.82 -6.54 -12.71
CA PHE A 592 -20.05 -5.74 -11.50
C PHE A 592 -20.93 -4.52 -11.84
N ALA A 593 -21.80 -4.14 -10.90
CA ALA A 593 -22.67 -2.99 -11.05
C ALA A 593 -22.44 -2.00 -9.90
N ALA A 594 -21.90 -0.83 -10.25
CA ALA A 594 -21.72 0.32 -9.38
C ALA A 594 -22.20 1.59 -10.08
N ASP A 595 -22.81 2.49 -9.31
CA ASP A 595 -23.28 3.77 -9.84
C ASP A 595 -22.25 4.89 -9.66
N VAL A 596 -21.21 4.66 -8.86
CA VAL A 596 -20.22 5.68 -8.46
C VAL A 596 -18.82 5.29 -8.92
N ALA A 597 -18.15 6.19 -9.64
CA ALA A 597 -16.71 6.19 -9.80
C ALA A 597 -16.09 7.16 -8.78
N TYR A 598 -15.25 6.66 -7.88
CA TYR A 598 -14.68 7.41 -6.76
C TYR A 598 -13.24 7.84 -7.09
N PHE A 599 -13.08 9.11 -7.45
CA PHE A 599 -11.80 9.70 -7.79
C PHE A 599 -11.07 10.17 -6.53
N TYR A 600 -9.92 9.57 -6.25
CA TYR A 600 -9.14 9.81 -5.03
C TYR A 600 -7.96 10.78 -5.22
N GLY A 601 -7.82 11.40 -6.39
CA GLY A 601 -6.80 12.42 -6.64
C GLY A 601 -5.57 11.93 -7.40
N GLN A 602 -4.45 12.63 -7.22
CA GLN A 602 -3.15 12.36 -7.85
C GLN A 602 -2.02 12.60 -6.86
N GLY A 603 -0.96 11.79 -6.90
CA GLY A 603 0.27 11.99 -6.12
C GLY A 603 0.43 11.04 -4.92
N ASP A 604 -0.67 10.49 -4.43
CA ASP A 604 -0.73 9.40 -3.43
C ASP A 604 -1.50 8.20 -4.01
N ASN A 605 -1.65 7.13 -3.22
CA ASN A 605 -2.27 5.87 -3.61
C ASN A 605 -3.38 5.45 -2.62
N VAL A 606 -4.24 4.52 -3.05
CA VAL A 606 -5.44 4.10 -2.29
C VAL A 606 -5.09 3.59 -0.89
N THR A 607 -4.09 2.72 -0.77
CA THR A 607 -3.74 2.10 0.52
C THR A 607 -3.22 3.11 1.54
N GLU A 608 -2.57 4.19 1.12
CA GLU A 608 -2.19 5.26 2.04
C GLU A 608 -3.37 6.17 2.42
N LEU A 609 -4.17 6.60 1.45
CA LEU A 609 -5.27 7.53 1.68
C LEU A 609 -6.33 6.97 2.66
N PHE A 610 -6.50 5.65 2.68
CA PHE A 610 -7.52 4.96 3.48
C PHE A 610 -6.95 4.16 4.66
N VAL A 611 -5.76 4.53 5.17
CA VAL A 611 -5.23 3.97 6.43
C VAL A 611 -6.14 4.28 7.61
N LYS A 612 -6.68 5.50 7.72
CA LYS A 612 -7.40 5.95 8.93
C LYS A 612 -8.89 6.19 8.74
N ARG A 613 -9.37 6.17 7.50
CA ARG A 613 -10.77 6.42 7.15
C ARG A 613 -11.18 5.56 5.96
N ALA A 614 -12.48 5.27 5.86
CA ALA A 614 -13.07 4.69 4.66
C ALA A 614 -13.38 5.78 3.62
N PRO A 615 -13.48 5.43 2.33
CA PRO A 615 -14.02 6.33 1.31
C PRO A 615 -15.44 6.81 1.68
N GLU A 616 -15.73 8.08 1.43
CA GLU A 616 -17.01 8.69 1.77
C GLU A 616 -18.06 8.36 0.71
N VAL A 617 -18.70 7.21 0.85
CA VAL A 617 -19.82 6.78 0.01
C VAL A 617 -20.99 6.37 0.92
N PRO A 618 -22.20 6.97 0.77
CA PRO A 618 -23.35 6.61 1.58
C PRO A 618 -23.75 5.14 1.42
N ASP A 619 -24.41 4.60 2.43
CA ASP A 619 -24.95 3.25 2.40
C ASP A 619 -25.89 3.04 1.20
N GLY A 620 -25.83 1.84 0.63
CA GLY A 620 -26.69 1.44 -0.50
C GLY A 620 -26.15 1.75 -1.89
N TYR A 621 -24.97 2.38 -1.99
CA TYR A 621 -24.26 2.61 -3.24
C TYR A 621 -23.00 1.76 -3.31
N ALA A 622 -22.85 1.03 -4.42
CA ALA A 622 -21.58 0.41 -4.79
C ALA A 622 -20.72 1.42 -5.57
N TYR A 623 -19.41 1.32 -5.41
CA TYR A 623 -18.45 2.18 -6.08
C TYR A 623 -17.21 1.41 -6.53
N ASP A 624 -16.56 1.93 -7.56
CA ASP A 624 -15.17 1.61 -7.90
C ASP A 624 -14.30 2.83 -7.64
N PHE A 625 -13.05 2.62 -7.21
CA PHE A 625 -12.03 3.64 -7.33
C PHE A 625 -11.75 3.92 -8.81
N ILE A 626 -11.46 5.17 -9.15
CA ILE A 626 -10.97 5.56 -10.47
C ILE A 626 -9.76 6.47 -10.31
N ASN A 627 -8.66 6.16 -11.00
CA ASN A 627 -7.44 6.96 -10.97
C ASN A 627 -7.42 7.99 -12.12
N ALA A 628 -6.47 8.93 -12.09
CA ALA A 628 -6.35 9.93 -13.14
C ALA A 628 -6.02 9.33 -14.51
N ASP A 629 -5.23 8.25 -14.56
CA ASP A 629 -4.88 7.55 -15.80
C ASP A 629 -6.15 7.02 -16.51
N ALA A 630 -7.04 6.32 -15.79
CA ALA A 630 -8.30 5.83 -16.34
C ALA A 630 -9.20 6.97 -16.85
N ILE A 631 -9.28 8.09 -16.12
CA ILE A 631 -10.04 9.29 -16.53
C ILE A 631 -9.51 9.86 -17.84
N LEU A 632 -8.19 9.91 -17.99
CA LEU A 632 -7.53 10.50 -19.14
C LEU A 632 -7.61 9.57 -20.37
N ASN A 633 -7.38 8.28 -20.18
CA ASN A 633 -7.00 7.37 -21.25
C ASN A 633 -8.03 6.27 -21.56
N ASP A 634 -8.81 5.81 -20.57
CA ASP A 634 -9.56 4.56 -20.71
C ASP A 634 -11.08 4.75 -20.73
N VAL A 635 -11.62 5.67 -19.92
CA VAL A 635 -13.07 5.85 -19.80
C VAL A 635 -13.60 6.95 -20.72
N THR A 636 -14.87 6.81 -21.10
CA THR A 636 -15.57 7.80 -21.95
C THR A 636 -16.91 8.17 -21.33
N ALA A 637 -17.37 9.41 -21.52
CA ALA A 637 -18.68 9.84 -21.03
C ALA A 637 -19.67 10.06 -22.17
N LYS A 638 -20.89 9.54 -22.00
CA LYS A 638 -22.04 9.76 -22.89
C LYS A 638 -23.34 9.45 -22.15
N ASP A 639 -24.45 10.05 -22.58
CA ASP A 639 -25.79 9.76 -22.05
C ASP A 639 -25.89 9.85 -20.51
N GLY A 640 -25.18 10.82 -19.91
CA GLY A 640 -25.15 11.03 -18.47
C GLY A 640 -24.37 9.99 -17.66
N LYS A 641 -23.55 9.14 -18.31
CA LYS A 641 -22.75 8.09 -17.66
C LYS A 641 -21.32 8.07 -18.15
N ILE A 642 -20.41 7.59 -17.29
CA ILE A 642 -19.05 7.20 -17.63
C ILE A 642 -19.05 5.72 -17.97
N TYR A 643 -18.44 5.31 -19.08
CA TYR A 643 -18.29 3.93 -19.52
C TYR A 643 -16.83 3.52 -19.52
N ALA A 644 -16.53 2.41 -18.85
CA ALA A 644 -15.23 1.77 -18.86
C ALA A 644 -15.08 0.81 -20.06
N PRO A 645 -13.84 0.47 -20.48
CA PRO A 645 -13.59 -0.49 -21.55
C PRO A 645 -14.24 -1.87 -21.34
N SER A 646 -14.39 -2.29 -20.08
CA SER A 646 -15.06 -3.54 -19.71
C SER A 646 -16.57 -3.57 -19.99
N GLY A 647 -17.19 -2.41 -20.21
CA GLY A 647 -18.63 -2.22 -20.30
C GLY A 647 -19.32 -1.79 -19.01
N VAL A 648 -18.62 -1.76 -17.86
CA VAL A 648 -19.15 -1.16 -16.62
C VAL A 648 -19.44 0.33 -16.85
N SER A 649 -20.53 0.83 -16.26
CA SER A 649 -20.92 2.24 -16.39
C SER A 649 -21.28 2.87 -15.06
N TYR A 650 -20.85 4.13 -14.85
CA TYR A 650 -21.07 4.91 -13.63
C TYR A 650 -21.94 6.13 -13.91
N ARG A 651 -22.83 6.49 -12.98
CA ARG A 651 -23.77 7.63 -13.10
C ARG A 651 -23.23 8.91 -12.47
N ALA A 652 -22.31 8.78 -11.53
CA ALA A 652 -21.63 9.90 -10.90
C ALA A 652 -20.13 9.63 -10.77
N LEU A 653 -19.36 10.71 -10.82
CA LEU A 653 -17.99 10.74 -10.35
C LEU A 653 -17.97 11.51 -9.02
N VAL A 654 -17.55 10.83 -7.96
CA VAL A 654 -17.38 11.41 -6.62
C VAL A 654 -15.90 11.70 -6.43
N ILE A 655 -15.57 12.93 -6.03
CA ILE A 655 -14.22 13.38 -5.75
C ILE A 655 -14.02 13.31 -4.24
N ASP A 656 -12.97 12.60 -3.82
CA ASP A 656 -12.62 12.49 -2.40
C ASP A 656 -12.36 13.88 -1.78
N PRO A 657 -12.82 14.16 -0.55
CA PRO A 657 -12.62 15.45 0.09
C PRO A 657 -11.17 15.90 0.25
N SER A 658 -10.21 14.98 0.30
CA SER A 658 -8.78 15.32 0.41
C SER A 658 -8.17 15.82 -0.90
N VAL A 659 -8.90 15.74 -2.03
CA VAL A 659 -8.42 16.21 -3.33
C VAL A 659 -8.47 17.75 -3.39
N THR A 660 -7.38 18.36 -2.94
CA THR A 660 -7.19 19.82 -3.01
C THR A 660 -6.52 20.26 -4.31
N GLN A 661 -5.85 19.35 -5.01
CA GLN A 661 -5.13 19.62 -6.25
C GLN A 661 -5.46 18.56 -7.31
N MET A 662 -5.53 18.97 -8.58
CA MET A 662 -5.57 18.04 -9.72
C MET A 662 -4.96 18.68 -10.95
N THR A 663 -4.47 17.88 -11.89
CA THR A 663 -3.91 18.41 -13.14
C THR A 663 -4.98 19.00 -14.06
N LEU A 664 -4.59 19.97 -14.88
CA LEU A 664 -5.46 20.61 -15.85
C LEU A 664 -6.04 19.63 -16.88
N PRO A 665 -5.31 18.62 -17.40
CA PRO A 665 -5.89 17.57 -18.24
C PRO A 665 -7.04 16.80 -17.57
N VAL A 666 -6.91 16.46 -16.27
CA VAL A 666 -7.98 15.80 -15.52
C VAL A 666 -9.19 16.73 -15.39
N LEU A 667 -8.98 18.00 -15.00
CA LEU A 667 -10.06 18.98 -14.92
C LEU A 667 -10.80 19.17 -16.25
N LYS A 668 -10.08 19.16 -17.38
CA LYS A 668 -10.67 19.19 -18.73
C LYS A 668 -11.56 17.97 -18.98
N LYS A 669 -11.13 16.77 -18.60
CA LYS A 669 -11.95 15.54 -18.70
C LYS A 669 -13.19 15.61 -17.82
N LEU A 670 -13.07 16.05 -16.57
CA LEU A 670 -14.22 16.21 -15.69
C LEU A 670 -15.23 17.23 -16.24
N THR A 671 -14.75 18.33 -16.84
CA THR A 671 -15.61 19.31 -17.52
C THR A 671 -16.35 18.67 -18.70
N ALA A 672 -15.67 17.83 -19.49
CA ALA A 672 -16.30 17.10 -20.59
C ALA A 672 -17.33 16.05 -20.10
N PHE A 673 -17.05 15.38 -18.98
CA PHE A 673 -17.99 14.44 -18.37
C PHE A 673 -19.25 15.16 -17.88
N ALA A 674 -19.11 16.31 -17.21
CA ALA A 674 -20.23 17.14 -16.81
C ALA A 674 -21.06 17.62 -18.00
N ALA A 675 -20.41 18.04 -19.10
CA ALA A 675 -21.09 18.42 -20.33
C ALA A 675 -21.85 17.25 -20.99
N ALA A 676 -21.38 16.01 -20.80
CA ALA A 676 -22.08 14.80 -21.21
C ALA A 676 -23.21 14.36 -20.25
N GLY A 677 -23.49 15.14 -19.21
CA GLY A 677 -24.56 14.92 -18.23
C GLY A 677 -24.18 14.09 -17.00
N VAL A 678 -22.90 13.74 -16.82
CA VAL A 678 -22.43 13.01 -15.65
C VAL A 678 -22.47 13.93 -14.42
N SER A 679 -22.97 13.43 -13.29
CA SER A 679 -22.91 14.19 -12.04
C SER A 679 -21.50 14.15 -11.46
N ILE A 680 -20.87 15.32 -11.30
CA ILE A 680 -19.59 15.48 -10.59
C ILE A 680 -19.91 15.98 -9.18
N ILE A 681 -19.49 15.24 -8.15
CA ILE A 681 -19.84 15.47 -6.74
C ILE A 681 -18.55 15.56 -5.92
N GLY A 682 -18.44 16.55 -5.03
CA GLY A 682 -17.26 16.75 -4.18
C GLY A 682 -16.69 18.18 -4.24
N PRO A 683 -15.61 18.45 -3.49
CA PRO A 683 -15.07 19.80 -3.37
C PRO A 683 -14.40 20.27 -4.67
N LYS A 684 -14.40 21.59 -4.86
CA LYS A 684 -13.67 22.23 -5.96
C LYS A 684 -12.17 22.19 -5.66
N PRO A 685 -11.32 21.69 -6.56
CA PRO A 685 -9.87 21.74 -6.37
C PRO A 685 -9.37 23.20 -6.40
N LEU A 686 -8.26 23.44 -5.70
CA LEU A 686 -7.70 24.78 -5.49
C LEU A 686 -6.64 25.14 -6.52
N SER A 687 -5.81 24.18 -6.93
CA SER A 687 -4.71 24.40 -7.86
C SER A 687 -4.35 23.15 -8.68
N THR A 688 -3.45 23.34 -9.66
CA THR A 688 -2.75 22.23 -10.31
C THR A 688 -1.40 21.97 -9.64
N PRO A 689 -1.02 20.69 -9.46
CA PRO A 689 0.29 20.35 -8.91
C PRO A 689 1.41 20.34 -9.97
N SER A 690 1.05 20.37 -11.26
CA SER A 690 2.04 20.28 -12.36
C SER A 690 2.64 21.64 -12.70
N LYS A 691 3.91 21.63 -13.09
CA LYS A 691 4.61 22.82 -13.58
C LYS A 691 4.30 23.09 -15.06
N ALA A 692 3.90 22.05 -15.80
CA ALA A 692 3.53 22.15 -17.20
C ALA A 692 2.16 22.83 -17.42
N ASP A 693 1.33 22.90 -16.37
CA ASP A 693 -0.03 23.39 -16.48
C ASP A 693 -0.17 24.92 -16.33
N ASP A 694 -1.14 25.48 -17.05
CA ASP A 694 -1.58 26.87 -16.88
C ASP A 694 -2.54 27.00 -15.67
N GLN A 695 -2.01 27.54 -14.58
CA GLN A 695 -2.75 27.77 -13.33
C GLN A 695 -3.92 28.76 -13.50
N ALA A 696 -3.80 29.77 -14.35
CA ALA A 696 -4.86 30.76 -14.54
C ALA A 696 -6.05 30.14 -15.30
N LEU A 697 -5.75 29.36 -16.34
CA LEU A 697 -6.75 28.57 -17.05
C LEU A 697 -7.43 27.55 -16.13
N PHE A 698 -6.64 26.85 -15.30
CA PHE A 698 -7.17 25.92 -14.29
C PHE A 698 -8.20 26.60 -13.38
N THR A 699 -7.83 27.72 -12.75
CA THR A 699 -8.70 28.45 -11.82
C THR A 699 -10.01 28.87 -12.49
N ARG A 700 -9.95 29.37 -13.73
CA ARG A 700 -11.13 29.76 -14.50
C ARG A 700 -12.04 28.56 -14.80
N MET A 701 -11.48 27.44 -15.25
CA MET A 701 -12.25 26.24 -15.57
C MET A 701 -12.89 25.61 -14.33
N ALA A 702 -12.14 25.49 -13.23
CA ALA A 702 -12.64 24.96 -11.97
C ALA A 702 -13.77 25.84 -11.42
N GLY A 703 -13.64 27.17 -11.51
CA GLY A 703 -14.70 28.11 -11.17
C GLY A 703 -15.98 27.88 -11.99
N ALA A 704 -15.85 27.76 -13.31
CA ALA A 704 -16.99 27.57 -14.20
C ALA A 704 -17.73 26.24 -13.96
N LEU A 705 -16.99 25.14 -13.77
CA LEU A 705 -17.57 23.81 -13.56
C LEU A 705 -18.44 23.77 -12.28
N TRP A 706 -17.93 24.28 -11.16
CA TRP A 706 -18.65 24.28 -9.88
C TRP A 706 -19.73 25.37 -9.74
N GLN A 707 -19.75 26.40 -10.61
CA GLN A 707 -20.81 27.40 -10.64
C GLN A 707 -22.00 27.00 -11.54
N ASN A 708 -21.74 26.38 -12.69
CA ASN A 708 -22.75 26.26 -13.76
C ASN A 708 -22.96 24.84 -14.33
N GLY A 709 -22.02 23.90 -14.15
CA GLY A 709 -21.99 22.66 -14.92
C GLY A 709 -22.30 21.39 -14.12
N ALA A 710 -22.08 21.41 -12.81
CA ALA A 710 -22.27 20.24 -11.99
C ALA A 710 -23.58 20.32 -11.20
N LYS A 711 -24.24 19.17 -11.01
CA LYS A 711 -25.03 18.92 -9.79
C LYS A 711 -24.06 18.75 -8.60
N ALA A 712 -23.07 19.65 -8.48
CA ALA A 712 -21.99 19.59 -7.52
C ALA A 712 -22.55 19.88 -6.15
N ALA A 713 -23.07 18.84 -5.53
CA ALA A 713 -23.16 18.84 -4.10
C ALA A 713 -21.74 18.83 -3.51
N PRO A 714 -21.55 19.52 -2.38
CA PRO A 714 -20.25 19.64 -1.74
C PRO A 714 -19.70 18.30 -1.22
N SER A 715 -20.56 17.30 -1.03
CA SER A 715 -20.23 15.99 -0.46
C SER A 715 -21.02 14.85 -1.09
N ALA A 716 -20.54 13.63 -0.89
CA ALA A 716 -21.19 12.41 -1.36
C ALA A 716 -22.58 12.16 -0.75
N GLU A 717 -22.94 12.83 0.36
CA GLU A 717 -24.25 12.74 1.01
C GLU A 717 -25.42 13.15 0.10
N ALA A 718 -25.14 13.87 -0.99
CA ALA A 718 -26.16 14.25 -1.96
C ALA A 718 -26.45 13.20 -3.03
N LEU A 719 -25.74 12.06 -3.07
CA LEU A 719 -26.02 10.97 -4.02
C LEU A 719 -27.52 10.59 -4.06
N PRO A 720 -28.24 10.45 -2.92
CA PRO A 720 -29.68 10.18 -2.91
C PRO A 720 -30.55 11.27 -3.58
N LEU A 721 -30.06 12.51 -3.65
CA LEU A 721 -30.73 13.61 -4.36
C LEU A 721 -30.49 13.55 -5.87
N VAL A 722 -29.45 12.84 -6.31
CA VAL A 722 -29.11 12.67 -7.73
C VAL A 722 -29.79 11.42 -8.30
N PHE A 723 -29.72 10.29 -7.59
CA PHE A 723 -30.37 9.04 -7.97
C PHE A 723 -30.57 8.10 -6.77
N PRO A 724 -31.59 7.22 -6.79
CA PRO A 724 -31.84 6.31 -5.68
C PRO A 724 -30.78 5.19 -5.58
N PRO A 725 -30.51 4.66 -4.38
CA PRO A 725 -29.57 3.56 -4.17
C PRO A 725 -30.09 2.23 -4.75
N ALA A 726 -29.16 1.40 -5.23
CA ALA A 726 -29.45 0.07 -5.74
C ALA A 726 -29.99 -0.87 -4.65
N PHE A 727 -29.50 -0.71 -3.42
CA PHE A 727 -29.85 -1.53 -2.27
C PHE A 727 -30.09 -0.66 -1.04
N THR A 728 -31.11 -0.94 -0.26
CA THR A 728 -31.32 -0.38 1.08
C THR A 728 -31.85 -1.46 1.99
N TYR A 729 -31.85 -1.23 3.30
CA TYR A 729 -32.45 -2.17 4.23
C TYR A 729 -32.98 -1.46 5.47
N SER A 730 -33.92 -2.11 6.15
CA SER A 730 -34.23 -1.81 7.54
C SER A 730 -33.99 -3.05 8.39
N ALA A 731 -33.60 -2.84 9.65
CA ALA A 731 -33.25 -3.92 10.56
C ALA A 731 -33.87 -3.66 11.95
N THR A 732 -34.28 -4.71 12.64
CA THR A 732 -34.86 -4.63 13.99
C THR A 732 -33.84 -5.06 15.04
N GLY A 733 -33.66 -4.31 16.13
CA GLY A 733 -32.74 -4.64 17.22
C GLY A 733 -31.31 -4.12 17.02
N ASN A 734 -30.34 -4.69 17.74
CA ASN A 734 -28.93 -4.31 17.64
C ASN A 734 -28.29 -4.94 16.39
N ASN A 735 -28.05 -4.15 15.34
CA ASN A 735 -27.57 -4.63 14.05
C ASN A 735 -26.29 -3.90 13.62
N ALA A 736 -25.27 -4.66 13.22
CA ALA A 736 -24.13 -4.18 12.46
C ALA A 736 -24.53 -3.71 11.04
N PRO A 737 -23.74 -2.82 10.42
CA PRO A 737 -23.92 -2.43 9.03
C PRO A 737 -23.90 -3.62 8.05
N VAL A 738 -24.72 -3.55 7.00
CA VAL A 738 -24.82 -4.57 5.96
C VAL A 738 -24.04 -4.12 4.74
N SER A 739 -23.13 -4.97 4.25
CA SER A 739 -22.40 -4.76 3.00
C SER A 739 -23.03 -5.57 1.86
N PHE A 740 -22.87 -5.10 0.62
CA PHE A 740 -23.37 -5.80 -0.55
C PHE A 740 -22.46 -5.68 -1.77
N VAL A 741 -22.59 -6.64 -2.69
CA VAL A 741 -22.05 -6.58 -4.06
C VAL A 741 -23.19 -6.86 -5.02
N HIS A 742 -23.34 -6.00 -6.03
CA HIS A 742 -24.32 -6.17 -7.10
C HIS A 742 -23.63 -6.62 -8.40
N ARG A 743 -24.15 -7.67 -9.04
CA ARG A 743 -23.71 -8.13 -10.36
C ARG A 743 -24.88 -8.25 -11.32
N VAL A 744 -24.70 -7.74 -12.53
CA VAL A 744 -25.62 -7.91 -13.66
C VAL A 744 -25.19 -9.14 -14.45
N LEU A 745 -26.08 -10.13 -14.50
CA LEU A 745 -25.88 -11.39 -15.21
C LEU A 745 -26.44 -11.29 -16.63
N LYS A 746 -26.09 -12.25 -17.49
CA LYS A 746 -26.71 -12.38 -18.84
C LYS A 746 -28.24 -12.46 -18.77
N GLU A 747 -28.77 -13.14 -17.75
CA GLU A 747 -30.21 -13.37 -17.55
C GLU A 747 -30.62 -13.10 -16.11
N GLY A 748 -30.24 -11.95 -15.54
CA GLY A 748 -30.53 -11.71 -14.13
C GLY A 748 -29.70 -10.65 -13.47
N GLU A 749 -29.96 -10.50 -12.19
CA GLU A 749 -29.14 -9.72 -11.27
C GLU A 749 -28.88 -10.56 -10.03
N LEU A 750 -27.73 -10.35 -9.39
CA LEU A 750 -27.28 -11.08 -8.22
C LEU A 750 -26.74 -10.09 -7.19
N PHE A 751 -27.17 -10.28 -5.94
CA PHE A 751 -26.68 -9.53 -4.80
C PHE A 751 -26.03 -10.49 -3.82
N PHE A 752 -24.76 -10.26 -3.49
CA PHE A 752 -24.14 -10.84 -2.29
C PHE A 752 -24.40 -9.88 -1.14
N ILE A 753 -24.90 -10.37 -0.01
CA ILE A 753 -25.23 -9.57 1.18
C ILE A 753 -24.57 -10.22 2.38
N CYS A 754 -23.82 -9.46 3.17
CA CYS A 754 -23.20 -9.95 4.39
C CYS A 754 -23.23 -8.90 5.50
N ALA A 755 -23.16 -9.38 6.74
CA ALA A 755 -23.00 -8.55 7.91
C ALA A 755 -22.05 -9.21 8.92
N GLU A 756 -21.11 -8.43 9.44
CA GLU A 756 -20.20 -8.86 10.50
C GLU A 756 -20.86 -8.60 11.86
N ASN A 757 -21.82 -9.45 12.21
CA ASN A 757 -22.54 -9.37 13.47
C ASN A 757 -22.46 -10.70 14.22
N ALA A 758 -22.10 -10.66 15.50
CA ALA A 758 -22.03 -11.85 16.34
C ALA A 758 -23.41 -12.49 16.58
N GLU A 759 -24.48 -11.71 16.42
CA GLU A 759 -25.87 -12.16 16.57
C GLU A 759 -26.58 -12.27 15.21
N PRO A 760 -27.58 -13.17 15.07
CA PRO A 760 -28.38 -13.25 13.85
C PRO A 760 -29.10 -11.93 13.55
N GLN A 761 -29.15 -11.54 12.28
CA GLN A 761 -29.82 -10.32 11.83
C GLN A 761 -31.07 -10.61 11.01
N LYS A 762 -32.15 -9.87 11.29
CA LYS A 762 -33.36 -9.86 10.49
C LYS A 762 -33.44 -8.54 9.75
N LEU A 763 -33.53 -8.62 8.43
CA LEU A 763 -33.50 -7.47 7.54
C LEU A 763 -34.74 -7.48 6.64
N GLU A 764 -35.35 -6.32 6.43
CA GLU A 764 -36.19 -6.09 5.25
C GLU A 764 -35.30 -5.47 4.18
N ALA A 765 -34.75 -6.32 3.31
CA ALA A 765 -33.81 -5.93 2.27
C ALA A 765 -34.56 -5.43 1.04
N SER A 766 -34.23 -4.24 0.56
CA SER A 766 -34.95 -3.53 -0.49
C SER A 766 -34.05 -3.33 -1.71
N PHE A 767 -34.42 -3.92 -2.83
CA PHE A 767 -33.64 -3.93 -4.07
C PHE A 767 -34.34 -3.06 -5.10
N HIS A 768 -33.59 -2.21 -5.82
CA HIS A 768 -34.10 -1.41 -6.93
C HIS A 768 -34.31 -2.27 -8.19
N ILE A 769 -35.14 -3.30 -8.05
CA ILE A 769 -35.50 -4.30 -9.06
C ILE A 769 -37.01 -4.51 -9.00
N THR A 770 -37.64 -4.61 -10.17
CA THR A 770 -39.07 -4.95 -10.28
C THR A 770 -39.31 -6.07 -11.28
N GLY A 771 -40.48 -6.71 -11.20
CA GLY A 771 -40.94 -7.71 -12.17
C GLY A 771 -40.19 -9.06 -12.12
N ARG A 772 -39.29 -9.27 -11.15
CA ARG A 772 -38.52 -10.51 -10.98
C ARG A 772 -38.75 -11.13 -9.61
N ALA A 773 -38.85 -12.46 -9.55
CA ALA A 773 -38.95 -13.19 -8.31
C ALA A 773 -37.53 -13.49 -7.76
N PRO A 774 -37.23 -13.11 -6.51
CA PRO A 774 -35.96 -13.43 -5.87
C PRO A 774 -35.84 -14.90 -5.47
N GLU A 775 -34.64 -15.44 -5.57
CA GLU A 775 -34.22 -16.74 -5.02
C GLU A 775 -33.12 -16.49 -3.97
N ILE A 776 -33.06 -17.32 -2.92
CA ILE A 776 -31.95 -17.36 -1.98
C ILE A 776 -31.05 -18.53 -2.34
N TRP A 777 -29.78 -18.23 -2.63
CA TRP A 777 -28.75 -19.21 -2.94
C TRP A 777 -27.78 -19.26 -1.75
N ASP A 778 -27.68 -20.42 -1.10
CA ASP A 778 -26.82 -20.64 0.06
C ASP A 778 -25.48 -21.24 -0.38
N ALA A 779 -24.40 -20.46 -0.27
CA ALA A 779 -23.06 -20.90 -0.66
C ALA A 779 -22.46 -21.94 0.30
N ILE A 780 -22.95 -22.09 1.54
CA ILE A 780 -22.48 -23.11 2.49
C ILE A 780 -22.98 -24.48 2.03
N THR A 781 -24.28 -24.60 1.76
CA THR A 781 -24.93 -25.87 1.42
C THR A 781 -24.97 -26.15 -0.09
N GLY A 782 -24.91 -25.10 -0.92
CA GLY A 782 -25.16 -25.17 -2.36
C GLY A 782 -26.65 -25.25 -2.72
N THR A 783 -27.56 -24.96 -1.79
CA THR A 783 -29.01 -25.05 -2.03
C THR A 783 -29.56 -23.76 -2.63
N ILE A 784 -30.61 -23.91 -3.44
CA ILE A 784 -31.37 -22.80 -4.05
C ILE A 784 -32.80 -22.91 -3.53
N SER A 785 -33.35 -21.81 -3.04
CA SER A 785 -34.70 -21.77 -2.48
C SER A 785 -35.46 -20.53 -2.92
N ASP A 786 -36.78 -20.65 -3.01
CA ASP A 786 -37.66 -19.51 -3.24
C ASP A 786 -37.58 -18.53 -2.05
N ALA A 787 -37.44 -17.23 -2.33
CA ALA A 787 -37.54 -16.19 -1.30
C ALA A 787 -38.98 -15.70 -1.12
N ALA A 788 -39.36 -15.35 0.11
CA ALA A 788 -40.54 -14.50 0.31
C ALA A 788 -40.22 -13.09 -0.22
N TYR A 789 -41.21 -12.42 -0.81
CA TYR A 789 -41.02 -11.04 -1.26
C TYR A 789 -42.35 -10.32 -1.42
N HIS A 790 -42.28 -8.99 -1.49
CA HIS A 790 -43.31 -8.15 -2.08
C HIS A 790 -42.67 -7.05 -2.92
N ILE A 791 -43.34 -6.63 -3.98
CA ILE A 791 -42.92 -5.56 -4.86
C ILE A 791 -43.72 -4.31 -4.47
N GLU A 792 -43.01 -3.22 -4.22
CA GLU A 792 -43.58 -1.92 -3.84
C GLU A 792 -42.93 -0.83 -4.69
N GLY A 793 -43.71 -0.16 -5.53
CA GLY A 793 -43.20 0.84 -6.46
C GLY A 793 -42.15 0.27 -7.42
N ASP A 794 -40.95 0.86 -7.39
CA ASP A 794 -39.79 0.47 -8.17
C ASP A 794 -38.84 -0.50 -7.44
N ARG A 795 -39.28 -1.09 -6.31
CA ARG A 795 -38.44 -1.96 -5.48
C ARG A 795 -39.08 -3.32 -5.20
N THR A 796 -38.22 -4.31 -4.99
CA THR A 796 -38.59 -5.61 -4.43
C THR A 796 -38.03 -5.71 -3.01
N ILE A 797 -38.91 -5.95 -2.04
CA ILE A 797 -38.56 -6.12 -0.64
C ILE A 797 -38.51 -7.62 -0.30
N VAL A 798 -37.41 -8.06 0.29
CA VAL A 798 -37.12 -9.44 0.66
C VAL A 798 -36.76 -9.52 2.14
N PRO A 799 -37.55 -10.19 2.99
CA PRO A 799 -37.17 -10.45 4.36
C PRO A 799 -36.03 -11.46 4.41
N LEU A 800 -34.86 -11.04 4.90
CA LEU A 800 -33.66 -11.87 5.05
C LEU A 800 -33.40 -12.20 6.53
N HIS A 801 -32.83 -13.37 6.75
CA HIS A 801 -32.35 -13.81 8.05
C HIS A 801 -30.90 -14.26 7.92
N LEU A 802 -29.98 -13.36 8.27
CA LEU A 802 -28.55 -13.66 8.26
C LEU A 802 -28.20 -14.36 9.58
N PRO A 803 -27.52 -15.52 9.54
CA PRO A 803 -26.95 -16.11 10.76
C PRO A 803 -25.82 -15.21 11.31
N PRO A 804 -25.27 -15.49 12.52
CA PRO A 804 -24.07 -14.85 13.02
C PRO A 804 -22.95 -14.85 11.97
N ASN A 805 -22.38 -13.67 11.69
CA ASN A 805 -21.41 -13.44 10.62
C ASN A 805 -21.84 -14.07 9.28
N GLY A 806 -23.13 -13.90 8.97
CA GLY A 806 -23.82 -14.54 7.88
C GLY A 806 -23.71 -13.78 6.57
N ALA A 807 -23.74 -14.55 5.48
CA ALA A 807 -23.84 -14.00 4.13
C ALA A 807 -24.81 -14.83 3.29
N GLN A 808 -25.52 -14.18 2.37
CA GLN A 808 -26.49 -14.81 1.48
C GLN A 808 -26.41 -14.19 0.08
N PHE A 809 -26.72 -15.00 -0.94
CA PHE A 809 -26.91 -14.52 -2.30
C PHE A 809 -28.42 -14.41 -2.58
N VAL A 810 -28.84 -13.23 -3.05
CA VAL A 810 -30.21 -12.97 -3.53
C VAL A 810 -30.15 -12.82 -5.04
N VAL A 811 -30.86 -13.68 -5.77
CA VAL A 811 -30.73 -13.82 -7.22
C VAL A 811 -32.07 -13.56 -7.90
N PHE A 812 -32.09 -12.66 -8.88
CA PHE A 812 -33.28 -12.23 -9.62
C PHE A 812 -33.21 -12.68 -11.09
N ARG A 813 -33.58 -13.94 -11.35
CA ARG A 813 -33.54 -14.50 -12.72
C ARG A 813 -34.92 -14.70 -13.34
N GLN A 814 -35.88 -15.14 -12.53
CA GLN A 814 -37.21 -15.51 -13.02
C GLN A 814 -38.15 -14.31 -12.98
N SER A 815 -39.07 -14.21 -13.95
CA SER A 815 -40.15 -13.24 -13.90
C SER A 815 -41.06 -13.49 -12.70
N ALA A 816 -41.47 -12.43 -12.01
CA ALA A 816 -42.43 -12.52 -10.92
C ALA A 816 -43.82 -12.90 -11.45
N LYS A 817 -44.43 -13.94 -10.87
CA LYS A 817 -45.81 -14.36 -11.20
C LYS A 817 -46.88 -13.59 -10.40
N SER A 818 -46.47 -12.90 -9.34
CA SER A 818 -47.33 -12.11 -8.47
C SER A 818 -46.53 -10.96 -7.84
N GLN A 819 -47.21 -9.91 -7.38
CA GLN A 819 -46.59 -8.79 -6.66
C GLN A 819 -46.09 -9.18 -5.26
N LYS A 820 -46.51 -10.34 -4.74
CA LYS A 820 -46.12 -10.86 -3.43
C LYS A 820 -46.04 -12.38 -3.47
N ARG A 821 -45.03 -12.94 -2.82
CA ARG A 821 -44.93 -14.37 -2.52
C ARG A 821 -44.62 -14.54 -1.05
N SER A 822 -45.43 -15.35 -0.37
CA SER A 822 -45.12 -15.83 0.99
C SER A 822 -44.50 -17.21 0.88
N VAL A 823 -43.37 -17.41 1.56
CA VAL A 823 -42.75 -18.73 1.72
C VAL A 823 -43.02 -19.17 3.15
N LYS A 824 -43.59 -20.36 3.32
CA LYS A 824 -43.78 -20.95 4.66
C LYS A 824 -42.39 -21.27 5.22
N ARG A 825 -41.87 -20.40 6.09
CA ARG A 825 -40.72 -20.73 6.93
C ARG A 825 -41.16 -21.85 7.86
N ARG A 826 -40.51 -23.00 7.78
CA ARG A 826 -40.67 -24.06 8.78
C ARG A 826 -39.76 -23.67 9.93
N ASP A 827 -40.33 -23.17 11.01
CA ASP A 827 -39.56 -23.01 12.24
C ASP A 827 -39.18 -24.40 12.74
N ALA A 828 -37.91 -24.54 13.07
CA ALA A 828 -37.36 -25.78 13.57
C ALA A 828 -37.91 -25.97 14.99
N GLN A 829 -38.61 -27.08 15.26
CA GLN A 829 -39.15 -27.38 16.58
C GLN A 829 -38.22 -28.39 17.24
N GLU A 830 -37.69 -28.07 18.42
CA GLU A 830 -36.90 -29.06 19.16
C GLU A 830 -37.75 -30.28 19.52
N ILE A 831 -37.36 -31.43 18.99
CA ILE A 831 -38.05 -32.71 19.22
C ILE A 831 -37.44 -33.42 20.43
N ALA A 832 -36.11 -33.33 20.59
CA ALA A 832 -35.40 -33.88 21.75
C ALA A 832 -33.99 -33.27 21.88
N ALA A 833 -33.57 -33.04 23.12
CA ALA A 833 -32.17 -32.84 23.48
C ALA A 833 -31.48 -34.21 23.66
N LEU A 834 -30.24 -34.33 23.19
CA LEU A 834 -29.43 -35.52 23.45
C LEU A 834 -28.73 -35.37 24.80
N SER A 835 -29.10 -36.21 25.77
CA SER A 835 -28.54 -36.21 27.13
C SER A 835 -28.10 -37.60 27.55
N GLY A 836 -26.86 -37.75 28.06
CA GLY A 836 -26.37 -39.02 28.59
C GLY A 836 -25.82 -40.02 27.57
N GLY A 837 -24.98 -40.95 28.04
CA GLY A 837 -24.59 -42.16 27.30
C GLY A 837 -23.64 -41.91 26.12
N TRP A 838 -22.81 -40.87 26.17
CA TRP A 838 -21.88 -40.54 25.08
C TRP A 838 -20.67 -41.47 25.13
N SER A 839 -20.37 -42.13 24.01
CA SER A 839 -19.09 -42.79 23.80
C SER A 839 -18.25 -41.89 22.87
N VAL A 840 -17.17 -41.35 23.39
CA VAL A 840 -16.26 -40.48 22.63
C VAL A 840 -14.94 -41.20 22.45
N THR A 841 -14.35 -41.16 21.26
CA THR A 841 -13.02 -41.73 21.02
C THR A 841 -12.10 -40.63 20.50
N PHE A 842 -11.15 -40.21 21.32
CA PHE A 842 -10.13 -39.24 20.91
C PHE A 842 -9.07 -39.99 20.10
N ARG A 843 -8.87 -39.62 18.83
CA ARG A 843 -7.86 -40.25 17.97
C ARG A 843 -6.67 -39.30 17.82
N HIS A 844 -5.52 -39.66 18.36
CA HIS A 844 -4.30 -38.89 18.17
C HIS A 844 -3.68 -39.28 16.82
N PRO A 845 -3.73 -38.42 15.78
CA PRO A 845 -3.03 -38.71 14.54
C PRO A 845 -1.52 -38.75 14.81
N GLY A 846 -0.86 -39.85 14.43
CA GLY A 846 0.55 -40.11 14.66
C GLY A 846 0.93 -41.56 14.33
N PRO A 847 2.22 -41.95 14.39
CA PRO A 847 2.67 -43.29 13.98
C PRO A 847 2.01 -44.44 14.73
N ASP A 848 1.59 -44.22 15.98
CA ASP A 848 0.93 -45.22 16.83
C ASP A 848 -0.61 -45.20 16.77
N ASP A 849 -1.20 -44.22 16.06
CA ASP A 849 -2.64 -44.00 15.90
C ASP A 849 -3.48 -44.24 17.18
N LYS A 850 -3.01 -43.67 18.31
CA LYS A 850 -3.55 -43.95 19.65
C LYS A 850 -4.99 -43.44 19.77
N THR A 851 -5.87 -44.31 20.26
CA THR A 851 -7.26 -43.97 20.56
C THR A 851 -7.51 -43.98 22.07
N VAL A 852 -8.16 -42.93 22.58
CA VAL A 852 -8.63 -42.85 23.97
C VAL A 852 -10.16 -42.87 23.97
N PRO A 853 -10.80 -44.03 24.22
CA PRO A 853 -12.24 -44.08 24.41
C PRO A 853 -12.63 -43.53 25.78
N LEU A 854 -13.68 -42.72 25.84
CA LEU A 854 -14.21 -42.11 27.05
C LEU A 854 -15.74 -42.21 27.04
N ALA A 855 -16.31 -42.71 28.13
CA ALA A 855 -17.74 -42.58 28.39
C ALA A 855 -18.00 -41.25 29.10
N ILE A 856 -18.94 -40.46 28.60
CA ILE A 856 -19.28 -39.17 29.18
C ILE A 856 -20.80 -39.09 29.36
N ASP A 857 -21.25 -38.74 30.57
CA ASP A 857 -22.68 -38.57 30.85
C ASP A 857 -23.18 -37.17 30.44
N THR A 858 -22.33 -36.15 30.59
CA THR A 858 -22.64 -34.76 30.25
C THR A 858 -21.57 -34.18 29.34
N LEU A 859 -21.96 -33.75 28.13
CA LEU A 859 -21.05 -33.01 27.25
C LEU A 859 -20.57 -31.72 27.93
N LYS A 860 -19.26 -31.57 28.00
CA LYS A 860 -18.56 -30.37 28.47
C LYS A 860 -17.35 -30.12 27.57
N SER A 861 -16.66 -29.00 27.75
CA SER A 861 -15.42 -28.77 27.01
C SER A 861 -14.44 -29.90 27.35
N TRP A 862 -13.80 -30.49 26.34
CA TRP A 862 -12.71 -31.45 26.54
C TRP A 862 -11.56 -30.91 27.40
N THR A 863 -11.34 -29.59 27.41
CA THR A 863 -10.34 -28.91 28.25
C THR A 863 -10.71 -28.90 29.74
N GLU A 864 -11.95 -29.25 30.07
CA GLU A 864 -12.52 -29.36 31.42
C GLU A 864 -12.69 -30.84 31.85
N LEU A 865 -12.22 -31.79 31.03
CA LEU A 865 -12.17 -33.20 31.41
C LEU A 865 -11.00 -33.44 32.35
N GLU A 866 -11.20 -34.35 33.31
CA GLU A 866 -10.18 -34.68 34.32
C GLU A 866 -9.08 -35.59 33.75
N GLU A 867 -9.28 -36.16 32.56
CA GLU A 867 -8.31 -37.02 31.87
C GLU A 867 -7.10 -36.20 31.38
N PRO A 868 -5.91 -36.34 32.01
CA PRO A 868 -4.75 -35.49 31.71
C PRO A 868 -4.28 -35.61 30.25
N ALA A 869 -4.43 -36.79 29.65
CA ALA A 869 -4.07 -37.02 28.24
C ALA A 869 -4.92 -36.21 27.25
N LEU A 870 -6.09 -35.72 27.67
CA LEU A 870 -7.02 -34.95 26.84
C LEU A 870 -6.91 -33.44 27.02
N LYS A 871 -6.33 -32.97 28.14
CA LYS A 871 -6.22 -31.54 28.46
C LYS A 871 -5.39 -30.75 27.44
N PHE A 872 -4.43 -31.41 26.79
CA PHE A 872 -3.54 -30.82 25.79
C PHE A 872 -3.63 -31.53 24.42
N PHE A 873 -4.74 -32.23 24.14
CA PHE A 873 -4.88 -33.05 22.95
C PHE A 873 -4.88 -32.20 21.66
N PRO A 874 -3.87 -32.35 20.78
CA PRO A 874 -3.78 -31.61 19.52
C PRO A 874 -4.39 -32.47 18.41
N GLY A 875 -5.70 -32.42 18.22
CA GLY A 875 -6.33 -33.24 17.17
C GLY A 875 -7.84 -33.27 17.17
N GLN A 876 -8.42 -34.08 16.28
CA GLN A 876 -9.86 -34.30 16.21
C GLN A 876 -10.29 -35.44 17.15
N PRO A 877 -11.27 -35.23 18.05
CA PRO A 877 -11.95 -36.33 18.67
C PRO A 877 -12.95 -36.94 17.68
N ALA A 878 -12.87 -38.25 17.46
CA ALA A 878 -13.94 -38.99 16.81
C ALA A 878 -15.05 -39.28 17.85
N ILE A 879 -16.11 -38.47 17.84
CA ILE A 879 -17.26 -38.67 18.73
C ILE A 879 -18.20 -39.69 18.08
N HIS A 880 -18.39 -40.86 18.70
CA HIS A 880 -19.28 -41.92 18.21
C HIS A 880 -20.55 -42.02 19.08
N VAL A 881 -21.64 -41.43 18.61
CA VAL A 881 -22.93 -41.49 19.31
C VAL A 881 -23.80 -42.57 18.68
N ARG A 882 -24.17 -43.60 19.45
CA ARG A 882 -25.20 -44.56 19.04
C ARG A 882 -26.52 -44.15 19.69
N LEU A 883 -27.47 -43.69 18.86
CA LEU A 883 -28.78 -43.24 19.30
C LEU A 883 -29.86 -44.21 18.83
N ARG A 884 -30.87 -44.42 19.69
CA ARG A 884 -32.09 -45.15 19.33
C ARG A 884 -33.25 -44.17 19.38
N LEU A 885 -33.68 -43.69 18.22
CA LEU A 885 -34.81 -42.78 18.08
C LEU A 885 -36.05 -43.57 17.66
N LEU A 886 -37.15 -43.44 18.42
CA LEU A 886 -38.46 -43.94 18.01
C LEU A 886 -39.19 -42.83 17.26
N ILE A 887 -39.09 -42.84 15.93
CA ILE A 887 -39.67 -41.79 15.07
C ILE A 887 -40.68 -42.38 14.10
N ASN A 888 -41.74 -41.62 13.83
CA ASN A 888 -42.68 -41.96 12.77
C ASN A 888 -41.94 -41.91 11.40
N PRO A 889 -42.00 -42.97 10.57
CA PRO A 889 -41.34 -43.01 9.27
C PRO A 889 -41.70 -41.85 8.33
N LYS A 890 -42.91 -41.27 8.47
CA LYS A 890 -43.34 -40.09 7.70
C LYS A 890 -42.72 -38.77 8.18
N ALA A 891 -42.19 -38.72 9.40
CA ALA A 891 -41.48 -37.56 9.96
C ALA A 891 -39.95 -37.66 9.80
N ALA A 892 -39.42 -38.85 9.53
CA ALA A 892 -37.99 -39.08 9.37
C ALA A 892 -37.35 -38.31 8.20
N SER A 893 -38.12 -37.97 7.16
CA SER A 893 -37.66 -37.14 6.03
C SER A 893 -37.52 -35.64 6.34
N CYS A 894 -37.90 -35.21 7.55
CA CYS A 894 -37.88 -33.81 7.99
C CYS A 894 -37.01 -33.57 9.23
N LEU A 895 -36.37 -34.60 9.78
CA LEU A 895 -35.50 -34.46 10.95
C LEU A 895 -34.18 -33.79 10.53
N ILE A 896 -33.81 -32.71 11.22
CA ILE A 896 -32.52 -32.04 11.02
C ILE A 896 -31.71 -32.18 12.30
N TRP A 897 -30.48 -32.67 12.16
CA TRP A 897 -29.50 -32.61 13.23
C TRP A 897 -28.91 -31.20 13.28
N ALA A 898 -29.05 -30.51 14.41
CA ALA A 898 -28.52 -29.18 14.58
C ALA A 898 -27.75 -29.08 15.90
N VAL A 899 -26.58 -28.47 15.85
CA VAL A 899 -25.85 -28.08 17.05
C VAL A 899 -26.22 -26.63 17.34
N SER A 900 -26.96 -26.40 18.43
CA SER A 900 -27.29 -25.06 18.92
C SER A 900 -26.61 -24.84 20.26
N GLY A 901 -25.65 -23.92 20.29
CA GLY A 901 -24.76 -23.73 21.44
C GLY A 901 -23.76 -24.88 21.61
N LYS A 902 -23.57 -25.36 22.86
CA LYS A 902 -22.63 -26.46 23.20
C LYS A 902 -23.21 -27.87 23.10
N LEU A 903 -24.49 -28.04 22.72
CA LEU A 903 -25.19 -29.33 22.76
C LEU A 903 -25.85 -29.68 21.41
N PRO A 904 -25.70 -30.93 20.92
CA PRO A 904 -26.43 -31.41 19.75
C PRO A 904 -27.93 -31.59 20.06
N ARG A 905 -28.80 -31.17 19.13
CA ARG A 905 -30.26 -31.23 19.24
C ARG A 905 -30.86 -31.83 17.95
N PHE A 906 -32.02 -32.46 18.09
CA PHE A 906 -32.87 -32.82 16.95
C PHE A 906 -33.98 -31.79 16.77
N LEU A 907 -34.07 -31.28 15.55
CA LEU A 907 -35.08 -30.31 15.11
C LEU A 907 -36.02 -30.90 14.05
#